data_AF-A0A167L9J0-F1
#
_entry.id   AF-A0A167L9J0-F1
#
_cell.length_a   1.000
_cell.length_b   1.000
_cell.length_c   1.000
_cell.angle_alpha   90.00
_cell.angle_beta   90.00
_cell.angle_gamma   90.00
#
_symmetry.space_group_name_H-M   'P 1'
#
loop_
_entity.id
_entity.type
_entity.pdbx_description
1 polymer ?
#
loop_
_entity_poly.entity_id
_entity_poly.type
_entity_poly.pdbx_seq_one_letter_code
_entity_poly.pdbx_strand_id
1 'polypeptide(L)'
;MDFNSLFDNHNILSICDFLLDYCKNCLVEQADLTHHQATPFYNFFPTLLSRIFGSPTTSTLSKILTDFHFRGWMHSGITPPQTKAILSLLNVDGYFFQAMLRMSEYPEYEFYLINLNLPADVQNILKEGCIQYLPRVYSQCAISRGPSDIGVLDVRKAATERSYITPMKQESNSQIRFSMIQFYFHYVLSVPTWPITPSYTQSNTSAFIGPTVIPNPSQTRDNSILNIIIHKYIQIFITCSSSPSKRRYPLIDMFFLDCCVELWLRNSWINPGGRLAPELMEIIKMLIKHIVKQDLRFCTYNFGREDDSSGFTYRMVYDTVRPEITFLISRLISTWRIDPDFNEVINLWLLWVKPWKYKQLQTNTPVSNHLKVSPVDDGWAAFIVENGACYISIVESILKITATFRYIETPIIYPTPVNNTSTATHLKSAPTTANTSHSIFGNTFSSAITKASWLLGTPSPRPRNNPEYRWQLDIFQSVLSLFSETGLVPFLRSVEKAVNMVQLEIIERSATNGPELKEAISVVARKCVHDSENSYVQTHKAIFQLCGVIRSMDSASYKPKNIYALSTVRNPSLTQSSKSLNDAITTQNSAANTTPGKNNDYLHKLVSTANTFQQIFMLPESENMIRTSALKQNSKENIMSPNITTAKKRVIAPLSKAKVYYENGPLCPEDLEKVKKGLALCTPSLTRQKGILCKEMARSYESMWVLSWIMPLEQKINTMYQKWGLSGKYHLPKRLSLRFFAAYVNLAWMFGLPVVLYVFYYYIYMYIFI
;
A
#
# COMPACT_ATOMS: atom_id res chain seq x y z
N MET A 1 -35.24 28.47 5.74
CA MET A 1 -34.62 28.39 4.41
C MET A 1 -34.81 26.97 3.90
N ASP A 2 -35.37 26.78 2.71
CA ASP A 2 -35.60 25.45 2.15
C ASP A 2 -34.46 25.05 1.20
N PHE A 3 -33.53 24.23 1.69
CA PHE A 3 -32.38 23.75 0.94
C PHE A 3 -32.77 22.90 -0.28
N ASN A 4 -33.91 22.21 -0.27
CA ASN A 4 -34.30 21.36 -1.40
C ASN A 4 -34.60 22.20 -2.64
N SER A 5 -35.38 23.27 -2.48
CA SER A 5 -35.71 24.21 -3.57
C SER A 5 -34.47 24.84 -4.24
N LEU A 6 -33.39 25.02 -3.46
CA LEU A 6 -32.12 25.58 -3.91
C LEU A 6 -31.33 24.58 -4.78
N PHE A 7 -31.45 23.28 -4.50
CA PHE A 7 -30.73 22.23 -5.23
C PHE A 7 -31.41 21.83 -6.54
N ASP A 8 -32.72 22.03 -6.66
CA ASP A 8 -33.46 21.66 -7.87
C ASP A 8 -33.23 22.66 -9.03
N ASN A 9 -32.80 23.90 -8.74
CA ASN A 9 -32.73 24.99 -9.71
C ASN A 9 -31.31 25.51 -10.01
N HIS A 10 -30.26 24.99 -9.36
CA HIS A 10 -28.94 25.60 -9.41
C HIS A 10 -27.82 24.68 -9.92
N ASN A 11 -26.84 25.31 -10.57
CA ASN A 11 -25.60 24.66 -10.96
C ASN A 11 -24.78 24.31 -9.71
N ILE A 12 -24.05 23.18 -9.76
CA ILE A 12 -23.11 22.71 -8.73
C ILE A 12 -22.21 23.84 -8.19
N LEU A 13 -21.75 24.76 -9.06
CA LEU A 13 -20.95 25.92 -8.67
C LEU A 13 -21.67 26.81 -7.65
N SER A 14 -22.86 27.28 -8.01
CA SER A 14 -23.69 28.15 -7.16
C SER A 14 -24.06 27.46 -5.85
N ILE A 15 -24.30 26.15 -5.88
CA ILE A 15 -24.58 25.37 -4.69
C ILE A 15 -23.36 25.29 -3.76
N CYS A 16 -22.17 25.02 -4.29
CA CYS A 16 -20.94 24.97 -3.49
C CYS A 16 -20.63 26.33 -2.85
N ASP A 17 -20.76 27.41 -3.61
CA ASP A 17 -20.52 28.77 -3.12
C ASP A 17 -21.52 29.16 -2.03
N PHE A 18 -22.81 28.84 -2.25
CA PHE A 18 -23.86 29.07 -1.26
C PHE A 18 -23.61 28.30 0.04
N LEU A 19 -23.24 27.01 -0.04
CA LEU A 19 -22.94 26.21 1.15
C LEU A 19 -21.73 26.74 1.92
N LEU A 20 -20.68 27.16 1.21
CA LEU A 20 -19.50 27.75 1.84
C LEU A 20 -19.85 29.05 2.57
N ASP A 21 -20.65 29.92 1.94
CA ASP A 21 -21.09 31.17 2.54
C ASP A 21 -22.01 30.94 3.76
N TYR A 22 -22.96 30.00 3.65
CA TYR A 22 -23.83 29.59 4.76
C TYR A 22 -23.03 29.03 5.94
N CYS A 23 -22.11 28.10 5.68
CA CYS A 23 -21.27 27.52 6.73
C CYS A 23 -20.41 28.59 7.40
N LYS A 24 -19.82 29.50 6.63
CA LYS A 24 -19.03 30.61 7.15
C LYS A 24 -19.87 31.54 8.04
N ASN A 25 -20.90 32.15 7.46
CA ASN A 25 -21.62 33.27 8.08
C ASN A 25 -22.62 32.81 9.15
N CYS A 26 -23.21 31.62 9.01
CA CYS A 26 -24.26 31.15 9.91
C CYS A 26 -23.79 30.12 10.93
N LEU A 27 -22.73 29.34 10.64
CA LEU A 27 -22.31 28.23 11.50
C LEU A 27 -20.93 28.44 12.12
N VAL A 28 -19.97 29.10 11.46
CA VAL A 28 -18.60 29.24 11.97
C VAL A 28 -18.34 30.60 12.62
N GLU A 29 -18.68 31.71 11.98
CA GLU A 29 -18.32 33.05 12.46
C GLU A 29 -19.25 33.60 13.57
N GLN A 30 -20.40 32.95 13.81
CA GLN A 30 -21.30 33.32 14.91
C GLN A 30 -20.69 32.98 16.26
N ALA A 31 -20.91 33.82 17.29
CA ALA A 31 -20.43 33.54 18.65
C ALA A 31 -21.12 32.30 19.25
N ASP A 32 -22.45 32.21 19.11
CA ASP A 32 -23.26 31.09 19.57
C ASP A 32 -23.95 30.40 18.40
N LEU A 33 -23.98 29.06 18.42
CA LEU A 33 -24.66 28.26 17.43
C LEU A 33 -26.17 28.23 17.74
N THR A 34 -26.96 29.05 17.04
CA THR A 34 -28.41 29.08 17.27
C THR A 34 -29.11 27.89 16.61
N HIS A 35 -30.09 27.32 17.30
CA HIS A 35 -30.87 26.18 16.80
C HIS A 35 -31.54 26.47 15.44
N HIS A 36 -32.04 27.70 15.24
CA HIS A 36 -32.66 28.11 13.98
C HIS A 36 -31.70 28.10 12.78
N GLN A 37 -30.40 28.30 13.00
CA GLN A 37 -29.38 28.27 11.94
C GLN A 37 -28.84 26.85 11.71
N ALA A 38 -28.64 26.08 12.77
CA ALA A 38 -28.06 24.75 12.69
C ALA A 38 -29.05 23.69 12.16
N THR A 39 -30.29 23.70 12.64
CA THR A 39 -31.30 22.67 12.32
C THR A 39 -31.60 22.50 10.83
N PRO A 40 -31.76 23.57 10.03
CA PRO A 40 -31.97 23.42 8.59
C PRO A 40 -30.81 22.69 7.88
N PHE A 41 -29.57 23.01 8.25
CA PHE A 41 -28.38 22.38 7.67
C PHE A 41 -28.24 20.93 8.15
N TYR A 42 -28.43 20.67 9.45
CA TYR A 42 -28.42 19.32 10.03
C TYR A 42 -29.43 18.39 9.34
N ASN A 43 -30.69 18.83 9.20
CA ASN A 43 -31.75 18.04 8.57
C ASN A 43 -31.46 17.78 7.07
N PHE A 44 -30.84 18.74 6.38
CA PHE A 44 -30.51 18.61 4.97
C PHE A 44 -29.23 17.79 4.72
N PHE A 45 -28.37 17.62 5.73
CA PHE A 45 -27.02 17.07 5.56
C PHE A 45 -26.97 15.67 4.92
N PRO A 46 -27.79 14.68 5.29
CA PRO A 46 -27.78 13.37 4.60
C PRO A 46 -28.18 13.49 3.12
N THR A 47 -29.14 14.36 2.80
CA THR A 47 -29.54 14.64 1.42
C THR A 47 -28.39 15.28 0.66
N LEU A 48 -27.70 16.24 1.26
CA LEU A 48 -26.50 16.85 0.69
C LEU A 48 -25.43 15.80 0.35
N LEU A 49 -25.11 14.90 1.29
CA LEU A 49 -24.12 13.85 1.04
C LEU A 49 -24.53 12.91 -0.08
N SER A 50 -25.82 12.53 -0.16
CA SER A 50 -26.30 11.68 -1.26
C SER A 50 -26.29 12.38 -2.62
N ARG A 51 -26.48 13.70 -2.67
CA ARG A 51 -26.33 14.48 -3.91
C ARG A 51 -24.87 14.57 -4.34
N ILE A 52 -23.94 14.78 -3.39
CA ILE A 52 -22.50 14.89 -3.68
C ILE A 52 -21.92 13.53 -4.10
N PHE A 53 -22.12 12.50 -3.27
CA PHE A 53 -21.43 11.21 -3.38
C PHE A 53 -22.29 10.08 -3.95
N GLY A 54 -23.62 10.21 -3.98
CA GLY A 54 -24.54 9.15 -4.39
C GLY A 54 -25.11 8.38 -3.20
N SER A 55 -25.93 7.35 -3.43
CA SER A 55 -26.50 6.51 -2.35
C SER A 55 -26.59 5.03 -2.76
N PRO A 56 -26.36 4.07 -1.85
CA PRO A 56 -26.42 2.64 -2.16
C PRO A 56 -27.85 2.10 -2.26
N THR A 57 -28.84 2.75 -1.63
CA THR A 57 -30.19 2.19 -1.39
C THR A 57 -31.15 2.26 -2.58
N THR A 58 -30.79 2.92 -3.68
CA THR A 58 -31.69 3.03 -4.85
C THR A 58 -31.77 1.75 -5.71
N SER A 59 -31.06 0.66 -5.38
CA SER A 59 -30.88 -0.44 -6.33
C SER A 59 -32.08 -1.36 -6.54
N THR A 60 -33.06 -1.40 -5.64
CA THR A 60 -34.07 -2.49 -5.67
C THR A 60 -35.48 -2.02 -5.98
N LEU A 61 -35.90 -0.86 -5.46
CA LEU A 61 -37.27 -0.34 -5.69
C LEU A 61 -37.32 0.82 -6.69
N SER A 62 -36.26 1.62 -6.80
CA SER A 62 -36.15 2.69 -7.83
C SER A 62 -35.88 2.13 -9.23
N LYS A 63 -35.33 0.92 -9.32
CA LYS A 63 -35.04 0.23 -10.59
C LYS A 63 -36.26 0.01 -11.49
N ILE A 64 -37.47 0.07 -10.92
CA ILE A 64 -38.71 -0.21 -11.64
C ILE A 64 -39.39 1.08 -12.11
N LEU A 65 -39.07 2.25 -11.54
CA LEU A 65 -39.86 3.46 -11.77
C LEU A 65 -39.10 4.68 -12.31
N THR A 66 -37.78 4.76 -12.24
CA THR A 66 -37.01 5.83 -12.91
C THR A 66 -35.59 5.37 -13.25
N ASP A 67 -35.19 5.52 -14.52
CA ASP A 67 -33.86 5.14 -15.04
C ASP A 67 -32.68 5.96 -14.45
N PHE A 68 -32.96 6.91 -13.56
CA PHE A 68 -31.94 7.69 -12.87
C PHE A 68 -31.52 7.01 -11.57
N HIS A 69 -30.58 6.06 -11.69
CA HIS A 69 -29.69 5.77 -10.57
C HIS A 69 -29.11 7.10 -10.06
N PHE A 70 -29.31 7.45 -8.78
CA PHE A 70 -28.72 8.63 -8.16
C PHE A 70 -27.20 8.46 -8.03
N ARG A 71 -26.52 8.56 -9.17
CA ARG A 71 -25.09 8.78 -9.26
C ARG A 71 -24.87 10.20 -8.75
N GLY A 72 -24.25 10.33 -7.58
CA GLY A 72 -23.90 11.65 -7.04
C GLY A 72 -23.03 12.44 -8.01
N TRP A 73 -22.83 13.73 -7.75
CA TRP A 73 -22.04 14.61 -8.60
C TRP A 73 -20.64 14.06 -8.89
N MET A 74 -20.01 13.33 -7.95
CA MET A 74 -18.69 12.72 -8.16
C MET A 74 -18.63 11.63 -9.23
N HIS A 75 -19.78 11.07 -9.59
CA HIS A 75 -19.91 10.02 -10.60
C HIS A 75 -20.50 10.53 -11.93
N SER A 76 -20.83 11.82 -12.01
CA SER A 76 -21.29 12.46 -13.24
C SER A 76 -20.14 13.14 -13.99
N GLY A 77 -20.32 13.41 -15.29
CA GLY A 77 -19.34 14.09 -16.13
C GLY A 77 -19.22 15.58 -15.78
N ILE A 78 -18.57 15.87 -14.65
CA ILE A 78 -18.38 17.21 -14.12
C ILE A 78 -17.25 17.98 -14.81
N THR A 79 -17.47 19.28 -14.96
CA THR A 79 -16.51 20.20 -15.58
C THR A 79 -15.37 20.54 -14.62
N PRO A 80 -14.16 20.91 -15.11
CA PRO A 80 -13.04 21.30 -14.24
C PRO A 80 -13.34 22.41 -13.22
N PRO A 81 -14.14 23.45 -13.52
CA PRO A 81 -14.58 24.43 -12.53
C PRO A 81 -15.43 23.81 -11.41
N GLN A 82 -16.36 22.91 -11.75
CA GLN A 82 -17.19 22.20 -10.77
C GLN A 82 -16.32 21.29 -9.88
N THR A 83 -15.34 20.61 -10.47
CA THR A 83 -14.33 19.85 -9.72
C THR A 83 -13.62 20.71 -8.69
N LYS A 84 -13.15 21.90 -9.08
CA LYS A 84 -12.48 22.83 -8.17
C LYS A 84 -13.41 23.32 -7.05
N ALA A 85 -14.68 23.61 -7.37
CA ALA A 85 -15.68 24.03 -6.39
C ALA A 85 -15.98 22.92 -5.36
N ILE A 86 -16.18 21.67 -5.80
CA ILE A 86 -16.38 20.51 -4.92
C ILE A 86 -15.15 20.29 -4.02
N LEU A 87 -13.93 20.38 -4.58
CA LEU A 87 -12.69 20.25 -3.81
C LEU A 87 -12.52 21.39 -2.79
N SER A 88 -13.00 22.60 -3.10
CA SER A 88 -13.00 23.74 -2.18
C SER A 88 -14.02 23.55 -1.05
N LEU A 89 -15.23 23.10 -1.39
CA LEU A 89 -16.29 22.78 -0.42
C LEU A 89 -15.84 21.71 0.56
N LEU A 90 -15.25 20.62 0.08
CA LEU A 90 -14.85 19.47 0.89
C LEU A 90 -13.43 19.59 1.47
N ASN A 91 -12.86 20.79 1.44
CA ASN A 91 -11.56 21.06 2.02
C ASN A 91 -11.62 20.94 3.56
N VAL A 92 -10.68 20.20 4.15
CA VAL A 92 -10.59 20.03 5.62
C VAL A 92 -10.37 21.35 6.34
N ASP A 93 -9.65 22.27 5.71
CA ASP A 93 -9.43 23.62 6.26
C ASP A 93 -10.60 24.58 6.00
N GLY A 94 -11.60 24.17 5.21
CA GLY A 94 -12.70 25.01 4.76
C GLY A 94 -13.83 25.15 5.78
N TYR A 95 -14.66 26.18 5.59
CA TYR A 95 -15.79 26.48 6.47
C TYR A 95 -16.81 25.36 6.57
N PHE A 96 -17.01 24.59 5.50
CA PHE A 96 -17.91 23.42 5.52
C PHE A 96 -17.46 22.38 6.54
N PHE A 97 -16.16 22.05 6.55
CA PHE A 97 -15.60 21.10 7.50
C PHE A 97 -15.59 21.65 8.92
N GLN A 98 -15.22 22.92 9.11
CA GLN A 98 -15.26 23.59 10.40
C GLN A 98 -16.69 23.66 10.98
N ALA A 99 -17.71 23.87 10.14
CA ALA A 99 -19.10 23.83 10.56
C ALA A 99 -19.50 22.45 11.09
N MET A 100 -19.13 21.37 10.39
CA MET A 100 -19.37 20.00 10.86
C MET A 100 -18.67 19.71 12.19
N LEU A 101 -17.43 20.17 12.36
CA LEU A 101 -16.69 20.04 13.61
C LEU A 101 -17.42 20.75 14.75
N ARG A 102 -17.79 22.02 14.55
CA ARG A 102 -18.51 22.80 15.56
C ARG A 102 -19.85 22.17 15.92
N MET A 103 -20.63 21.73 14.92
CA MET A 103 -21.91 21.07 15.17
C MET A 103 -21.76 19.73 15.88
N SER A 104 -20.61 19.05 15.73
CA SER A 104 -20.33 17.79 16.42
C SER A 104 -20.08 17.96 17.93
N GLU A 105 -19.92 19.19 18.42
CA GLU A 105 -19.79 19.51 19.84
C GLU A 105 -21.16 19.48 20.56
N TYR A 106 -22.26 19.46 19.81
CA TYR A 106 -23.63 19.54 20.32
C TYR A 106 -24.37 18.21 20.11
N PRO A 107 -24.85 17.55 21.18
CA PRO A 107 -25.49 16.24 21.10
C PRO A 107 -26.82 16.24 20.33
N GLU A 108 -27.50 17.38 20.21
CA GLU A 108 -28.75 17.48 19.44
C GLU A 108 -28.55 17.32 17.92
N TYR A 109 -27.32 17.46 17.41
CA TYR A 109 -26.97 17.30 15.98
C TYR A 109 -26.26 15.97 15.69
N GLU A 110 -26.58 14.93 16.46
CA GLU A 110 -26.07 13.58 16.26
C GLU A 110 -27.02 12.70 15.43
N PHE A 111 -26.45 11.92 14.52
CA PHE A 111 -27.19 10.99 13.67
C PHE A 111 -27.29 9.60 14.32
N TYR A 112 -28.52 9.11 14.44
CA TYR A 112 -28.78 7.72 14.79
C TYR A 112 -28.68 6.85 13.55
N LEU A 113 -27.76 5.88 13.57
CA LEU A 113 -27.71 4.88 12.52
C LEU A 113 -28.86 3.90 12.71
N ILE A 114 -29.77 3.88 11.73
CA ILE A 114 -30.84 2.89 11.68
C ILE A 114 -30.19 1.50 11.60
N ASN A 115 -30.56 0.61 12.52
CA ASN A 115 -29.97 -0.73 12.62
C ASN A 115 -29.93 -1.47 11.28
N LEU A 116 -30.92 -1.28 10.41
CA LEU A 116 -30.99 -1.91 9.08
C LEU A 116 -29.82 -1.57 8.14
N ASN A 117 -29.14 -0.44 8.35
CA ASN A 117 -28.03 0.02 7.51
C ASN A 117 -26.65 -0.43 8.03
N LEU A 118 -26.60 -1.09 9.19
CA LEU A 118 -25.36 -1.61 9.76
C LEU A 118 -24.99 -2.97 9.14
N PRO A 119 -23.70 -3.36 9.13
CA PRO A 119 -23.30 -4.72 8.82
C PRO A 119 -24.07 -5.77 9.65
N ALA A 120 -24.39 -6.93 9.06
CA ALA A 120 -25.26 -7.92 9.69
C ALA A 120 -24.71 -8.47 11.01
N ASP A 121 -23.40 -8.62 11.12
CA ASP A 121 -22.67 -8.96 12.35
C ASP A 121 -22.84 -7.88 13.42
N VAL A 122 -22.69 -6.60 13.07
CA VAL A 122 -22.94 -5.47 13.98
C VAL A 122 -24.40 -5.46 14.43
N GLN A 123 -25.35 -5.71 13.53
CA GLN A 123 -26.77 -5.83 13.88
C GLN A 123 -27.01 -6.97 14.88
N ASN A 124 -26.38 -8.12 14.68
CA ASN A 124 -26.51 -9.27 15.57
C ASN A 124 -25.91 -8.97 16.95
N ILE A 125 -24.72 -8.37 16.99
CA ILE A 125 -24.06 -7.95 18.24
C ILE A 125 -24.94 -6.95 19.02
N LEU A 126 -25.55 -5.98 18.33
CA LEU A 126 -26.47 -5.01 18.96
C LEU A 126 -27.75 -5.66 19.47
N LYS A 127 -28.33 -6.60 18.71
CA LYS A 127 -29.51 -7.38 19.13
C LYS A 127 -29.22 -8.26 20.35
N GLU A 128 -27.99 -8.77 20.45
CA GLU A 128 -27.53 -9.59 21.57
C GLU A 128 -27.09 -8.76 22.79
N GLY A 129 -27.02 -7.43 22.68
CA GLY A 129 -26.54 -6.55 23.75
C GLY A 129 -25.03 -6.68 24.00
N CYS A 130 -24.30 -7.23 23.04
CA CYS A 130 -22.91 -7.67 23.15
C CYS A 130 -21.90 -6.54 22.76
N ILE A 131 -22.13 -5.32 23.25
CA ILE A 131 -21.44 -4.08 22.83
C ILE A 131 -19.90 -4.21 22.85
N GLN A 132 -19.33 -4.98 23.77
CA GLN A 132 -17.89 -5.22 23.87
C GLN A 132 -17.26 -5.91 22.65
N TYR A 133 -18.08 -6.57 21.82
CA TYR A 133 -17.64 -7.23 20.58
C TYR A 133 -17.84 -6.34 19.35
N LEU A 134 -18.42 -5.15 19.51
CA LEU A 134 -18.55 -4.22 18.40
C LEU A 134 -17.17 -3.80 17.88
N PRO A 135 -17.03 -3.65 16.56
CA PRO A 135 -15.86 -2.99 15.99
C PRO A 135 -15.62 -1.63 16.64
N ARG A 136 -14.35 -1.21 16.73
CA ARG A 136 -13.92 0.00 17.45
C ARG A 136 -14.70 1.26 17.04
N VAL A 137 -14.98 1.39 15.74
CA VAL A 137 -15.75 2.51 15.18
C VAL A 137 -17.17 2.60 15.75
N TYR A 138 -17.78 1.48 16.13
CA TYR A 138 -19.14 1.42 16.67
C TYR A 138 -19.15 1.34 18.19
N SER A 139 -18.16 0.70 18.82
CA SER A 139 -18.13 0.53 20.28
C SER A 139 -18.01 1.86 21.03
N GLN A 140 -17.30 2.84 20.46
CA GLN A 140 -17.20 4.20 21.02
C GLN A 140 -18.47 5.05 20.78
N CYS A 141 -19.33 4.61 19.88
CA CYS A 141 -20.55 5.30 19.46
C CYS A 141 -21.82 4.61 19.96
N ALA A 142 -21.69 3.49 20.67
CA ALA A 142 -22.79 2.71 21.18
C ALA A 142 -23.35 3.34 22.46
N ILE A 143 -24.64 3.58 22.47
CA ILE A 143 -25.35 4.15 23.62
C ILE A 143 -26.37 3.13 24.09
N SER A 144 -26.22 2.74 25.35
CA SER A 144 -27.26 2.03 26.05
C SER A 144 -28.34 3.05 26.41
N ARG A 145 -29.50 2.97 25.77
CA ARG A 145 -30.68 3.67 26.27
C ARG A 145 -31.05 3.01 27.60
N GLY A 146 -30.80 3.73 28.70
CA GLY A 146 -31.44 3.38 29.96
C GLY A 146 -32.96 3.30 29.75
N PRO A 147 -33.68 2.40 30.44
CA PRO A 147 -35.13 2.40 30.40
C PRO A 147 -35.59 3.79 30.85
N SER A 148 -36.06 4.59 29.89
CA SER A 148 -36.50 5.96 30.11
C SER A 148 -37.62 5.97 31.15
N ASP A 149 -37.40 6.68 32.25
CA ASP A 149 -38.35 7.14 33.26
C ASP A 149 -39.82 6.69 33.07
N ILE A 150 -40.12 5.46 33.47
CA ILE A 150 -41.48 5.07 33.87
C ILE A 150 -41.42 4.77 35.37
N GLY A 151 -41.66 5.82 36.16
CA GLY A 151 -42.22 5.76 37.52
C GLY A 151 -41.41 5.06 38.61
N VAL A 152 -40.94 5.85 39.58
CA VAL A 152 -40.61 5.45 40.96
C VAL A 152 -39.71 4.20 41.08
N LEU A 153 -38.41 4.46 41.17
CA LEU A 153 -37.36 3.49 41.43
C LEU A 153 -37.63 2.66 42.71
N ASP A 154 -38.14 1.43 42.58
CA ASP A 154 -38.11 0.45 43.67
C ASP A 154 -36.68 -0.09 43.79
N VAL A 155 -35.89 0.56 44.65
CA VAL A 155 -34.48 0.24 44.95
C VAL A 155 -34.31 -1.22 45.35
N ARG A 156 -35.34 -1.87 45.92
CA ARG A 156 -35.28 -3.30 46.27
C ARG A 156 -35.33 -4.21 45.05
N LYS A 157 -36.08 -3.87 44.01
CA LYS A 157 -36.17 -4.69 42.80
C LYS A 157 -34.87 -4.62 41.98
N ALA A 158 -34.30 -3.42 41.84
CA ALA A 158 -33.01 -3.22 41.17
C ALA A 158 -31.82 -3.89 41.90
N ALA A 159 -31.86 -3.94 43.24
CA ALA A 159 -30.83 -4.64 44.02
C ALA A 159 -30.96 -6.17 43.92
N THR A 160 -32.17 -6.70 43.78
CA THR A 160 -32.43 -8.13 43.60
C THR A 160 -32.16 -8.60 42.17
N GLU A 161 -32.30 -7.73 41.16
CA GLU A 161 -31.98 -8.03 39.76
C GLU A 161 -30.46 -8.04 39.47
N ARG A 162 -29.64 -7.36 40.29
CA ARG A 162 -28.16 -7.35 40.15
C ARG A 162 -27.44 -8.55 40.77
N SER A 163 -28.14 -9.46 41.45
CA SER A 163 -27.51 -10.59 42.15
C SER A 163 -27.44 -11.89 41.34
N TYR A 164 -27.95 -11.94 40.11
CA TYR A 164 -27.87 -13.12 39.25
C TYR A 164 -26.68 -13.06 38.28
N ILE A 165 -25.85 -14.11 38.32
CA ILE A 165 -24.64 -14.32 37.50
C ILE A 165 -24.96 -14.63 36.02
N THR A 166 -26.24 -14.74 35.67
CA THR A 166 -26.69 -14.99 34.30
C THR A 166 -27.05 -13.67 33.61
N PRO A 167 -26.45 -13.31 32.46
CA PRO A 167 -26.85 -12.12 31.72
C PRO A 167 -28.30 -12.29 31.27
N MET A 168 -29.23 -11.62 31.96
CA MET A 168 -30.61 -11.56 31.51
C MET A 168 -30.66 -10.84 30.16
N LYS A 169 -31.46 -11.38 29.24
CA LYS A 169 -31.89 -10.72 27.99
C LYS A 169 -32.72 -9.48 28.33
N GLN A 170 -32.06 -8.43 28.81
CA GLN A 170 -32.64 -7.10 28.72
C GLN A 170 -32.60 -6.73 27.24
N GLU A 171 -33.76 -6.51 26.62
CA GLU A 171 -33.89 -5.89 25.31
C GLU A 171 -33.39 -4.44 25.40
N SER A 172 -32.09 -4.28 25.63
CA SER A 172 -31.44 -3.00 25.55
C SER A 172 -31.44 -2.61 24.08
N ASN A 173 -32.27 -1.64 23.73
CA ASN A 173 -32.24 -0.99 22.43
C ASN A 173 -30.96 -0.15 22.34
N SER A 174 -29.83 -0.84 22.26
CA SER A 174 -28.52 -0.24 22.03
C SER A 174 -28.54 0.37 20.63
N GLN A 175 -28.24 1.66 20.55
CA GLN A 175 -28.20 2.39 19.29
C GLN A 175 -26.80 2.93 19.05
N ILE A 176 -26.40 2.95 17.78
CA ILE A 176 -25.17 3.63 17.37
C ILE A 176 -25.53 5.08 17.05
N ARG A 177 -24.81 5.99 17.69
CA ARG A 177 -24.96 7.43 17.51
C ARG A 177 -23.66 8.02 17.02
N PHE A 178 -23.71 8.70 15.87
CA PHE A 178 -22.57 9.40 15.30
C PHE A 178 -22.75 10.90 15.45
N SER A 179 -21.70 11.59 15.85
CA SER A 179 -21.64 13.04 15.65
C SER A 179 -21.65 13.38 14.16
N MET A 180 -21.91 14.64 13.83
CA MET A 180 -22.01 15.08 12.43
C MET A 180 -20.75 14.75 11.61
N ILE A 181 -19.55 14.94 12.19
CA ILE A 181 -18.29 14.61 11.53
C ILE A 181 -18.04 13.09 11.44
N GLN A 182 -18.45 12.34 12.45
CA GLN A 182 -18.36 10.87 12.42
C GLN A 182 -19.26 10.29 11.32
N PHE A 183 -20.49 10.80 11.20
CA PHE A 183 -21.43 10.43 10.15
C PHE A 183 -20.88 10.80 8.77
N TYR A 184 -20.31 12.00 8.62
CA TYR A 184 -19.65 12.41 7.38
C TYR A 184 -18.55 11.43 6.94
N PHE A 185 -17.61 11.10 7.84
CA PHE A 185 -16.53 10.17 7.49
C PHE A 185 -17.02 8.77 7.20
N HIS A 186 -17.93 8.25 8.01
CA HIS A 186 -18.53 6.94 7.74
C HIS A 186 -19.17 6.91 6.35
N TYR A 187 -19.90 7.96 5.98
CA TYR A 187 -20.53 8.08 4.68
C TYR A 187 -19.50 8.13 3.55
N VAL A 188 -18.56 9.08 3.57
CA VAL A 188 -17.55 9.28 2.51
C VAL A 188 -16.68 8.05 2.32
N LEU A 189 -16.28 7.39 3.42
CA LEU A 189 -15.43 6.20 3.36
C LEU A 189 -16.21 4.95 2.96
N SER A 190 -17.54 4.97 3.02
CA SER A 190 -18.40 3.88 2.50
C SER A 190 -18.62 3.97 0.99
N VAL A 191 -18.52 5.15 0.37
CA VAL A 191 -18.74 5.35 -1.07
C VAL A 191 -17.93 4.36 -1.94
N PRO A 192 -16.60 4.18 -1.71
CA PRO A 192 -15.80 3.24 -2.50
C PRO A 192 -16.20 1.78 -2.35
N THR A 193 -16.95 1.44 -1.31
CA THR A 193 -17.37 0.06 -1.04
C THR A 193 -18.70 -0.28 -1.71
N TRP A 194 -19.39 0.71 -2.29
CA TRP A 194 -20.65 0.47 -2.96
C TRP A 194 -20.42 -0.30 -4.27
N PRO A 195 -21.28 -1.29 -4.58
CA PRO A 195 -21.13 -2.06 -5.79
C PRO A 195 -21.31 -1.14 -7.01
N ILE A 196 -20.25 -0.98 -7.79
CA ILE A 196 -20.33 -0.31 -9.08
C ILE A 196 -21.23 -1.17 -9.95
N THR A 197 -22.47 -0.73 -10.16
CA THR A 197 -23.36 -1.44 -11.07
C THR A 197 -22.71 -1.34 -12.45
N PRO A 198 -22.36 -2.47 -13.10
CA PRO A 198 -21.73 -2.41 -14.42
C PRO A 198 -22.62 -1.56 -15.29
N SER A 199 -22.05 -0.50 -15.85
CA SER A 199 -22.76 0.34 -16.82
C SER A 199 -23.06 -0.59 -17.98
N TYR A 200 -24.27 -1.17 -18.02
CA TYR A 200 -24.75 -1.83 -19.20
C TYR A 200 -24.86 -0.72 -20.24
N THR A 201 -23.79 -0.52 -21.01
CA THR A 201 -23.91 0.07 -22.34
C THR A 201 -24.84 -0.86 -23.07
N GLN A 202 -26.13 -0.55 -23.06
CA GLN A 202 -27.09 -1.13 -23.97
C GLN A 202 -26.52 -0.85 -25.35
N SER A 203 -25.86 -1.84 -25.93
CA SER A 203 -25.62 -1.86 -27.36
C SER A 203 -27.01 -2.00 -27.97
N ASN A 204 -27.69 -0.88 -28.16
CA ASN A 204 -28.86 -0.84 -29.01
C ASN A 204 -28.36 -1.19 -30.40
N THR A 205 -28.43 -2.48 -30.70
CA THR A 205 -28.27 -3.07 -32.02
C THR A 205 -29.48 -2.70 -32.86
N SER A 206 -29.69 -1.40 -33.09
CA SER A 206 -30.35 -0.94 -34.30
C SER A 206 -29.26 -0.81 -35.36
N ALA A 207 -29.40 -1.61 -36.41
CA ALA A 207 -28.46 -1.75 -37.51
C ALA A 207 -28.12 -0.39 -38.13
N PHE A 208 -27.00 0.23 -37.71
CA PHE A 208 -26.39 1.33 -38.42
C PHE A 208 -24.94 0.95 -38.72
N ILE A 209 -24.69 0.66 -40.00
CA ILE A 209 -23.36 0.41 -40.56
C ILE A 209 -22.63 1.76 -40.60
N GLY A 210 -22.07 2.16 -39.47
CA GLY A 210 -21.13 3.26 -39.35
C GLY A 210 -19.82 2.74 -38.75
N PRO A 211 -18.65 3.29 -39.13
CA PRO A 211 -17.37 2.86 -38.58
C PRO A 211 -17.40 3.01 -37.06
N THR A 212 -17.38 1.88 -36.36
CA THR A 212 -17.36 1.77 -34.92
C THR A 212 -16.07 2.42 -34.40
N VAL A 213 -16.18 3.68 -33.97
CA VAL A 213 -15.17 4.29 -33.11
C VAL A 213 -15.26 3.54 -31.79
N ILE A 214 -14.43 2.50 -31.64
CA ILE A 214 -14.23 1.81 -30.36
C ILE A 214 -13.80 2.90 -29.38
N PRO A 215 -14.61 3.22 -28.35
CA PRO A 215 -14.20 4.20 -27.36
C PRO A 215 -12.89 3.67 -26.75
N ASN A 216 -11.82 4.46 -26.90
CA ASN A 216 -10.49 4.08 -26.43
C ASN A 216 -10.61 3.66 -24.95
N PRO A 217 -10.38 2.38 -24.59
CA PRO A 217 -10.42 1.94 -23.19
C PRO A 217 -9.29 2.55 -22.34
N SER A 218 -8.45 3.38 -22.97
CA SER A 218 -7.37 4.18 -22.41
C SER A 218 -7.76 5.65 -22.17
N GLN A 219 -9.03 6.05 -22.35
CA GLN A 219 -9.54 7.30 -21.78
C GLN A 219 -9.58 7.15 -20.25
N THR A 220 -8.37 7.29 -19.73
CA THR A 220 -7.94 7.70 -18.41
C THR A 220 -8.90 7.34 -17.29
N ARG A 221 -8.46 6.36 -16.49
CA ARG A 221 -8.58 6.39 -15.02
C ARG A 221 -8.03 7.73 -14.47
N ASP A 222 -8.58 8.85 -14.93
CA ASP A 222 -8.32 10.15 -14.34
C ASP A 222 -8.79 10.03 -12.90
N ASN A 223 -7.86 10.35 -11.99
CA ASN A 223 -8.06 10.26 -10.55
C ASN A 223 -9.45 10.80 -10.21
N SER A 224 -10.37 9.91 -9.83
CA SER A 224 -11.70 10.32 -9.41
C SER A 224 -11.55 11.41 -8.35
N ILE A 225 -12.43 12.41 -8.37
CA ILE A 225 -12.38 13.49 -7.36
C ILE A 225 -12.43 12.88 -5.95
N LEU A 226 -13.17 11.79 -5.78
CA LEU A 226 -13.21 11.00 -4.56
C LEU A 226 -11.80 10.55 -4.14
N ASN A 227 -10.98 10.00 -5.04
CA ASN A 227 -9.60 9.64 -4.73
C ASN A 227 -8.77 10.86 -4.30
N ILE A 228 -8.95 12.02 -4.94
CA ILE A 228 -8.23 13.25 -4.54
C ILE A 228 -8.60 13.67 -3.11
N ILE A 229 -9.89 13.63 -2.78
CA ILE A 229 -10.40 13.98 -1.44
C ILE A 229 -9.92 12.98 -0.39
N ILE A 230 -10.09 11.69 -0.66
CA ILE A 230 -9.65 10.62 0.24
C ILE A 230 -8.14 10.69 0.47
N HIS A 231 -7.36 10.93 -0.58
CA HIS A 231 -5.91 11.13 -0.44
C HIS A 231 -5.59 12.27 0.53
N LYS A 232 -6.27 13.41 0.38
CA LYS A 232 -6.08 14.57 1.24
C LYS A 232 -6.49 14.27 2.68
N TYR A 233 -7.57 13.52 2.88
CA TYR A 233 -8.04 13.13 4.21
C TYR A 233 -7.07 12.16 4.89
N ILE A 234 -6.59 11.14 4.17
CA ILE A 234 -5.53 10.23 4.64
C ILE A 234 -4.28 11.03 5.06
N GLN A 235 -3.88 12.02 4.27
CA GLN A 235 -2.72 12.86 4.61
C GLN A 235 -2.86 13.67 5.89
N ILE A 236 -4.08 14.14 6.18
CA ILE A 236 -4.36 15.03 7.32
C ILE A 236 -4.66 14.19 8.57
N PHE A 237 -5.63 13.29 8.50
CA PHE A 237 -6.16 12.55 9.65
C PHE A 237 -5.32 11.32 10.03
N ILE A 238 -4.61 10.72 9.07
CA ILE A 238 -3.65 9.64 9.36
C ILE A 238 -2.25 10.26 9.44
N THR A 239 -2.09 11.26 10.32
CA THR A 239 -0.83 11.98 10.43
C THR A 239 0.22 11.12 11.11
N CYS A 240 1.06 10.53 10.26
CA CYS A 240 2.27 9.82 10.65
C CYS A 240 3.48 10.76 10.79
N SER A 241 3.26 12.08 10.73
CA SER A 241 4.34 13.08 10.83
C SER A 241 4.79 13.23 12.28
N SER A 242 6.10 13.39 12.47
CA SER A 242 6.77 13.50 13.77
C SER A 242 6.46 14.76 14.58
N SER A 243 5.53 15.62 14.13
CA SER A 243 5.20 16.89 14.79
C SER A 243 3.83 16.79 15.47
N PRO A 244 3.76 16.50 16.77
CA PRO A 244 2.50 16.41 17.52
C PRO A 244 1.75 17.75 17.55
N SER A 245 2.46 18.88 17.46
CA SER A 245 1.88 20.23 17.39
C SER A 245 1.05 20.50 16.13
N LYS A 246 1.04 19.61 15.15
CA LYS A 246 0.22 19.74 13.93
C LYS A 246 -1.11 18.97 14.01
N ARG A 247 -1.35 18.17 15.05
CA ARG A 247 -2.65 17.52 15.21
C ARG A 247 -3.66 18.51 15.69
N ARG A 248 -4.64 18.76 14.82
CA ARG A 248 -5.76 19.64 15.16
C ARG A 248 -6.87 18.88 15.89
N TYR A 249 -7.06 17.58 15.63
CA TYR A 249 -8.24 16.84 16.10
C TYR A 249 -7.95 15.35 16.45
N PRO A 250 -7.30 15.04 17.58
CA PRO A 250 -6.82 13.69 17.87
C PRO A 250 -7.91 12.61 17.96
N LEU A 251 -9.12 12.94 18.46
CA LEU A 251 -10.24 11.99 18.52
C LEU A 251 -10.77 11.66 17.11
N ILE A 252 -10.75 12.65 16.23
CA ILE A 252 -11.25 12.56 14.86
C ILE A 252 -10.26 11.78 13.99
N ASP A 253 -8.96 11.95 14.22
CA ASP A 253 -7.89 11.20 13.57
C ASP A 253 -8.05 9.68 13.77
N MET A 254 -8.32 9.27 15.02
CA MET A 254 -8.49 7.86 15.37
C MET A 254 -9.80 7.28 14.82
N PHE A 255 -10.90 8.01 14.93
CA PHE A 255 -12.17 7.58 14.35
C PHE A 255 -12.07 7.42 12.82
N PHE A 256 -11.42 8.36 12.13
CA PHE A 256 -11.19 8.27 10.68
C PHE A 256 -10.39 7.01 10.31
N LEU A 257 -9.33 6.72 11.08
CA LEU A 257 -8.54 5.49 10.89
C LEU A 257 -9.39 4.23 11.13
N ASP A 258 -10.16 4.20 12.22
CA ASP A 258 -11.03 3.07 12.56
C ASP A 258 -12.09 2.85 11.48
N CYS A 259 -12.67 3.92 10.89
CA CYS A 259 -13.53 3.82 9.72
C CYS A 259 -12.80 3.22 8.51
N CYS A 260 -11.57 3.66 8.20
CA CYS A 260 -10.80 3.10 7.09
C CYS A 260 -10.54 1.60 7.28
N VAL A 261 -10.17 1.21 8.51
CA VAL A 261 -9.93 -0.19 8.86
C VAL A 261 -11.19 -1.01 8.72
N GLU A 262 -12.29 -0.55 9.32
CA GLU A 262 -13.56 -1.29 9.32
C GLU A 262 -14.13 -1.40 7.90
N LEU A 263 -14.23 -0.26 7.21
CA LEU A 263 -14.93 -0.18 5.95
C LEU A 263 -14.14 -0.79 4.78
N TRP A 264 -12.81 -0.64 4.77
CA TRP A 264 -11.97 -1.06 3.65
C TRP A 264 -11.20 -2.35 3.88
N LEU A 265 -10.73 -2.61 5.11
CA LEU A 265 -9.85 -3.75 5.39
C LEU A 265 -10.60 -4.95 5.95
N ARG A 266 -11.52 -4.72 6.90
CA ARG A 266 -12.28 -5.79 7.58
C ARG A 266 -13.49 -6.27 6.80
N ASN A 267 -14.22 -5.33 6.19
CA ASN A 267 -15.52 -5.64 5.61
C ASN A 267 -15.51 -6.86 4.67
N SER A 268 -16.64 -7.57 4.69
CA SER A 268 -16.88 -8.88 4.08
C SER A 268 -17.17 -8.87 2.58
N TRP A 269 -16.98 -7.74 1.87
CA TRP A 269 -17.37 -7.59 0.45
C TRP A 269 -16.76 -8.60 -0.53
N ILE A 270 -15.72 -9.34 -0.11
CA ILE A 270 -15.18 -10.43 -0.91
C ILE A 270 -16.02 -11.67 -0.62
N ASN A 271 -17.15 -11.79 -1.33
CA ASN A 271 -17.81 -13.09 -1.49
C ASN A 271 -16.76 -14.10 -1.97
N PRO A 272 -16.90 -15.41 -1.67
CA PRO A 272 -16.02 -16.42 -2.25
C PRO A 272 -15.95 -16.28 -3.78
N GLY A 273 -14.76 -16.04 -4.34
CA GLY A 273 -14.56 -15.76 -5.77
C GLY A 273 -14.86 -14.33 -6.22
N GLY A 274 -15.27 -13.44 -5.32
CA GLY A 274 -15.49 -12.02 -5.55
C GLY A 274 -14.19 -11.25 -5.76
N ARG A 275 -14.23 -10.21 -6.59
CA ARG A 275 -13.13 -9.27 -6.78
C ARG A 275 -13.38 -8.01 -5.97
N LEU A 276 -12.31 -7.38 -5.49
CA LEU A 276 -12.39 -6.05 -4.93
C LEU A 276 -12.67 -5.06 -6.07
N ALA A 277 -13.56 -4.09 -5.84
CA ALA A 277 -13.78 -3.01 -6.79
C ALA A 277 -12.44 -2.30 -7.08
N PRO A 278 -12.12 -1.99 -8.35
CA PRO A 278 -10.85 -1.34 -8.70
C PRO A 278 -10.62 -0.02 -7.96
N GLU A 279 -11.68 0.75 -7.72
CA GLU A 279 -11.63 2.01 -6.97
C GLU A 279 -11.22 1.80 -5.51
N LEU A 280 -11.84 0.82 -4.84
CA LEU A 280 -11.48 0.44 -3.48
C LEU A 280 -10.04 -0.12 -3.42
N MET A 281 -9.60 -0.90 -4.40
CA MET A 281 -8.22 -1.36 -4.50
C MET A 281 -7.23 -0.19 -4.56
N GLU A 282 -7.50 0.83 -5.36
CA GLU A 282 -6.65 2.02 -5.43
C GLU A 282 -6.64 2.81 -4.12
N ILE A 283 -7.77 2.95 -3.44
CA ILE A 283 -7.85 3.65 -2.15
C ILE A 283 -7.08 2.89 -1.06
N ILE A 284 -7.19 1.56 -1.01
CA ILE A 284 -6.39 0.75 -0.09
C ILE A 284 -4.90 0.91 -0.42
N LYS A 285 -4.50 0.86 -1.70
CA LYS A 285 -3.11 1.15 -2.08
C LYS A 285 -2.66 2.53 -1.63
N MET A 286 -3.51 3.54 -1.70
CA MET A 286 -3.19 4.89 -1.22
C MET A 286 -3.00 4.94 0.29
N LEU A 287 -3.87 4.29 1.06
CA LEU A 287 -3.71 4.13 2.51
C LEU A 287 -2.38 3.46 2.84
N ILE A 288 -2.09 2.32 2.21
CA ILE A 288 -0.84 1.60 2.41
C ILE A 288 0.36 2.46 2.01
N LYS A 289 0.34 3.09 0.82
CA LYS A 289 1.39 4.01 0.35
C LYS A 289 1.66 5.13 1.36
N HIS A 290 0.62 5.69 1.96
CA HIS A 290 0.75 6.74 2.96
C HIS A 290 1.41 6.24 4.25
N ILE A 291 1.03 5.05 4.72
CA ILE A 291 1.66 4.42 5.88
C ILE A 291 3.13 4.09 5.56
N VAL A 292 3.43 3.39 4.46
CA VAL A 292 4.80 2.98 4.11
C VAL A 292 5.70 4.14 3.64
N LYS A 293 5.12 5.30 3.30
CA LYS A 293 5.87 6.54 3.02
C LYS A 293 6.76 6.93 4.20
N GLN A 294 6.28 6.60 5.39
CA GLN A 294 6.95 6.92 6.63
C GLN A 294 7.86 5.75 7.01
N ASP A 295 8.92 6.07 7.72
CA ASP A 295 9.94 5.07 8.02
C ASP A 295 9.45 4.13 9.12
N LEU A 296 8.84 3.01 8.70
CA LEU A 296 8.25 1.98 9.56
C LEU A 296 9.27 1.35 10.52
N ARG A 297 10.58 1.56 10.32
CA ARG A 297 11.60 1.20 11.32
C ARG A 297 11.39 1.95 12.65
N PHE A 298 10.83 3.17 12.63
CA PHE A 298 10.54 3.90 13.86
C PHE A 298 9.44 3.24 14.70
N CYS A 299 8.47 2.60 14.05
CA CYS A 299 7.45 1.81 14.75
C CYS A 299 8.11 0.67 15.53
N THR A 300 9.11 0.01 14.94
CA THR A 300 9.78 -1.12 15.58
C THR A 300 10.85 -0.70 16.59
N TYR A 301 11.46 0.49 16.41
CA TYR A 301 12.64 0.90 17.17
C TYR A 301 12.32 1.55 18.54
N ASN A 302 11.26 2.34 18.63
CA ASN A 302 11.03 3.26 19.76
C ASN A 302 10.29 2.64 20.96
N PHE A 303 10.40 1.33 21.18
CA PHE A 303 9.63 0.61 22.20
C PHE A 303 10.00 0.91 23.67
N GLY A 304 10.75 1.97 23.95
CA GLY A 304 11.18 2.32 25.31
C GLY A 304 11.62 3.78 25.51
N ARG A 305 11.30 4.68 24.57
CA ARG A 305 11.44 6.12 24.79
C ARG A 305 10.04 6.71 24.91
N GLU A 306 9.55 6.75 26.14
CA GLU A 306 8.23 7.34 26.47
C GLU A 306 8.16 8.84 26.11
N ASP A 307 9.31 9.51 26.02
CA ASP A 307 9.38 10.95 25.75
C ASP A 307 9.01 11.36 24.31
N ASP A 308 8.94 10.44 23.34
CA ASP A 308 8.62 10.77 21.95
C ASP A 308 7.15 10.43 21.60
N SER A 309 6.25 11.33 22.01
CA SER A 309 4.80 11.25 21.74
C SER A 309 4.46 11.05 20.25
N SER A 310 5.34 11.49 19.35
CA SER A 310 5.15 11.34 17.90
C SER A 310 5.32 9.91 17.42
N GLY A 311 6.33 9.20 17.94
CA GLY A 311 6.58 7.79 17.65
C GLY A 311 5.46 6.89 18.15
N PHE A 312 4.89 7.23 19.32
CA PHE A 312 3.80 6.46 19.92
C PHE A 312 2.56 6.39 19.00
N THR A 313 2.15 7.52 18.44
CA THR A 313 0.94 7.49 17.59
C THR A 313 1.19 6.78 16.28
N TYR A 314 2.35 7.00 15.66
CA TYR A 314 2.64 6.30 14.41
C TYR A 314 2.69 4.78 14.61
N ARG A 315 3.24 4.33 15.75
CA ARG A 315 3.17 2.93 16.16
C ARG A 315 1.73 2.46 16.36
N MET A 316 0.87 3.25 17.00
CA MET A 316 -0.54 2.90 17.19
C MET A 316 -1.30 2.76 15.87
N VAL A 317 -1.06 3.64 14.89
CA VAL A 317 -1.61 3.51 13.52
C VAL A 317 -1.14 2.20 12.90
N TYR A 318 0.17 1.95 12.97
CA TYR A 318 0.77 0.73 12.43
C TYR A 318 0.21 -0.55 13.06
N ASP A 319 0.14 -0.61 14.39
CA ASP A 319 -0.36 -1.77 15.13
C ASP A 319 -1.85 -2.03 14.87
N THR A 320 -2.62 -0.96 14.64
CA THR A 320 -4.04 -1.07 14.29
C THR A 320 -4.23 -1.61 12.88
N VAL A 321 -3.42 -1.17 11.92
CA VAL A 321 -3.62 -1.47 10.49
C VAL A 321 -2.90 -2.76 10.05
N ARG A 322 -1.72 -3.07 10.63
CA ARG A 322 -0.89 -4.24 10.27
C ARG A 322 -1.66 -5.57 10.24
N PRO A 323 -2.37 -5.99 11.30
CA PRO A 323 -3.07 -7.28 11.28
C PRO A 323 -4.16 -7.30 10.21
N GLU A 324 -4.84 -6.18 10.01
CA GLU A 324 -5.96 -6.04 9.08
C GLU A 324 -5.50 -6.07 7.62
N ILE A 325 -4.41 -5.38 7.28
CA ILE A 325 -3.77 -5.49 5.96
C ILE A 325 -3.32 -6.93 5.71
N THR A 326 -2.68 -7.56 6.69
CA THR A 326 -2.17 -8.93 6.55
C THR A 326 -3.32 -9.91 6.29
N PHE A 327 -4.42 -9.75 7.05
CA PHE A 327 -5.63 -10.55 6.88
C PHE A 327 -6.28 -10.31 5.52
N LEU A 328 -6.48 -9.05 5.13
CA LEU A 328 -7.03 -8.67 3.82
C LEU A 328 -6.23 -9.28 2.68
N ILE A 329 -4.90 -9.13 2.67
CA ILE A 329 -4.05 -9.69 1.61
C ILE A 329 -4.14 -11.21 1.61
N SER A 330 -4.09 -11.86 2.78
CA SER A 330 -4.24 -13.32 2.86
C SER A 330 -5.59 -13.77 2.29
N ARG A 331 -6.68 -13.04 2.56
CA ARG A 331 -8.02 -13.32 2.02
C ARG A 331 -8.08 -13.11 0.51
N LEU A 332 -7.52 -12.01 0.01
CA LEU A 332 -7.43 -11.73 -1.42
C LEU A 332 -6.67 -12.85 -2.13
N ILE A 333 -5.53 -13.29 -1.59
CA ILE A 333 -4.72 -14.34 -2.22
C ILE A 333 -5.42 -15.70 -2.22
N SER A 334 -6.21 -16.02 -1.18
CA SER A 334 -6.93 -17.29 -1.11
C SER A 334 -8.21 -17.33 -1.93
N THR A 335 -8.85 -16.19 -2.19
CA THR A 335 -10.17 -16.12 -2.83
C THR A 335 -10.14 -15.58 -4.25
N TRP A 336 -9.13 -14.78 -4.62
CA TRP A 336 -9.05 -14.16 -5.93
C TRP A 336 -8.72 -15.20 -7.00
N ARG A 337 -9.49 -15.17 -8.10
CA ARG A 337 -9.26 -16.05 -9.24
C ARG A 337 -7.92 -15.71 -9.89
N ILE A 338 -7.11 -16.72 -10.20
CA ILE A 338 -5.82 -16.51 -10.88
C ILE A 338 -6.10 -15.96 -12.29
N ASP A 339 -6.06 -14.63 -12.44
CA ASP A 339 -6.30 -13.85 -13.65
C ASP A 339 -5.34 -12.65 -13.73
N PRO A 340 -5.28 -11.88 -14.84
CA PRO A 340 -4.36 -10.74 -14.95
C PRO A 340 -4.51 -9.70 -13.83
N ASP A 341 -5.71 -9.52 -13.27
CA ASP A 341 -5.98 -8.57 -12.19
C ASP A 341 -5.38 -9.04 -10.86
N PHE A 342 -5.06 -10.33 -10.71
CA PHE A 342 -4.35 -10.88 -9.56
C PHE A 342 -2.99 -10.18 -9.33
N ASN A 343 -2.38 -9.63 -10.37
CA ASN A 343 -1.16 -8.83 -10.24
C ASN A 343 -1.36 -7.62 -9.31
N GLU A 344 -2.59 -7.06 -9.24
CA GLU A 344 -2.88 -5.94 -8.34
C GLU A 344 -2.85 -6.36 -6.87
N VAL A 345 -3.28 -7.59 -6.57
CA VAL A 345 -3.17 -8.18 -5.22
C VAL A 345 -1.70 -8.37 -4.84
N ILE A 346 -0.89 -8.83 -5.78
CA ILE A 346 0.55 -9.05 -5.57
C ILE A 346 1.27 -7.71 -5.41
N ASN A 347 0.91 -6.69 -6.20
CA ASN A 347 1.44 -5.34 -6.03
C ASN A 347 1.06 -4.73 -4.69
N LEU A 348 -0.18 -4.95 -4.22
CA LEU A 348 -0.62 -4.52 -2.89
C LEU A 348 0.20 -5.20 -1.78
N TRP A 349 0.44 -6.51 -1.90
CA TRP A 349 1.29 -7.24 -0.98
C TRP A 349 2.73 -6.72 -0.98
N LEU A 350 3.35 -6.59 -2.16
CA LEU A 350 4.71 -6.10 -2.30
C LEU A 350 4.88 -4.67 -1.77
N LEU A 351 3.87 -3.82 -1.96
CA LEU A 351 3.83 -2.48 -1.38
C LEU A 351 3.90 -2.52 0.14
N TRP A 352 3.20 -3.46 0.79
CA TRP A 352 3.21 -3.62 2.24
C TRP A 352 4.50 -4.25 2.78
N VAL A 353 4.95 -5.35 2.19
CA VAL A 353 6.09 -6.11 2.73
C VAL A 353 7.44 -5.47 2.41
N LYS A 354 7.51 -4.59 1.40
CA LYS A 354 8.76 -3.99 0.90
C LYS A 354 8.85 -2.47 1.06
N PRO A 355 8.58 -1.89 2.25
CA PRO A 355 8.52 -0.44 2.45
C PRO A 355 9.83 0.29 2.12
N TRP A 356 10.98 -0.38 2.28
CA TRP A 356 12.30 0.21 1.98
C TRP A 356 12.49 0.62 0.51
N LYS A 357 11.82 -0.06 -0.43
CA LYS A 357 11.89 0.33 -1.85
C LYS A 357 11.12 1.60 -2.14
N TYR A 358 10.04 1.85 -1.41
CA TYR A 358 9.24 3.05 -1.61
C TYR A 358 10.03 4.32 -1.24
N LYS A 359 10.85 4.25 -0.18
CA LYS A 359 11.72 5.36 0.23
C LYS A 359 12.83 5.65 -0.79
N GLN A 360 13.43 4.61 -1.39
CA GLN A 360 14.46 4.76 -2.43
C GLN A 360 13.93 5.52 -3.65
N LEU A 361 12.66 5.30 -4.01
CA LEU A 361 12.02 5.99 -5.14
C LEU A 361 11.79 7.48 -4.86
N GLN A 362 11.55 7.88 -3.61
CA GLN A 362 11.27 9.28 -3.28
C GLN A 362 12.49 10.16 -3.19
N THR A 363 13.66 9.61 -2.84
CA THR A 363 14.84 10.43 -2.58
C THR A 363 15.45 11.05 -3.84
N ASN A 364 14.98 10.69 -5.05
CA ASN A 364 15.49 11.13 -6.37
C ASN A 364 17.02 11.05 -6.55
N THR A 365 17.74 10.54 -5.55
CA THR A 365 19.17 10.28 -5.59
C THR A 365 19.33 9.04 -6.44
N PRO A 366 19.97 9.13 -7.61
CA PRO A 366 20.30 7.95 -8.40
C PRO A 366 21.23 7.11 -7.54
N VAL A 367 20.66 6.09 -6.88
CA VAL A 367 21.43 5.09 -6.16
C VAL A 367 22.32 4.46 -7.23
N SER A 368 23.64 4.60 -7.08
CA SER A 368 24.57 3.94 -7.99
C SER A 368 24.16 2.47 -8.07
N ASN A 369 23.85 1.98 -9.26
CA ASN A 369 23.24 0.67 -9.56
C ASN A 369 24.02 -0.55 -9.01
N HIS A 370 25.09 -0.35 -8.24
CA HIS A 370 26.03 -1.36 -7.78
C HIS A 370 25.96 -1.69 -6.28
N LEU A 371 25.34 -0.87 -5.43
CA LEU A 371 25.14 -1.24 -4.02
C LEU A 371 23.80 -1.96 -3.88
N LYS A 372 23.86 -3.30 -3.95
CA LYS A 372 22.75 -4.15 -3.48
C LYS A 372 22.62 -3.94 -1.97
N VAL A 373 21.76 -3.02 -1.58
CA VAL A 373 21.50 -2.74 -0.18
C VAL A 373 20.62 -3.86 0.39
N SER A 374 21.10 -4.50 1.45
CA SER A 374 20.39 -5.55 2.19
C SER A 374 19.40 -4.89 3.16
N PRO A 375 18.09 -5.19 3.08
CA PRO A 375 17.10 -4.59 3.98
C PRO A 375 17.36 -4.95 5.45
N VAL A 376 17.91 -6.15 5.70
CA VAL A 376 18.26 -6.62 7.04
C VAL A 376 19.34 -5.71 7.64
N ASP A 377 20.39 -5.42 6.88
CA ASP A 377 21.52 -4.59 7.31
C ASP A 377 21.13 -3.10 7.44
N ASP A 378 20.12 -2.68 6.67
CA ASP A 378 19.49 -1.35 6.77
C ASP A 378 18.56 -1.18 7.99
N GLY A 379 18.50 -2.16 8.88
CA GLY A 379 17.70 -2.10 10.11
C GLY A 379 16.22 -2.41 9.92
N TRP A 380 15.83 -3.08 8.82
CA TRP A 380 14.45 -3.56 8.62
C TRP A 380 14.19 -4.93 9.25
N ALA A 381 15.19 -5.55 9.87
CA ALA A 381 15.08 -6.87 10.49
C ALA A 381 13.85 -7.01 11.41
N ALA A 382 13.66 -6.09 12.35
CA ALA A 382 12.53 -6.12 13.28
C ALA A 382 11.17 -6.04 12.57
N PHE A 383 11.05 -5.18 11.55
CA PHE A 383 9.84 -5.10 10.73
C PHE A 383 9.57 -6.40 9.97
N ILE A 384 10.60 -7.02 9.39
CA ILE A 384 10.48 -8.29 8.68
C ILE A 384 10.00 -9.40 9.63
N VAL A 385 10.52 -9.46 10.86
CA VAL A 385 10.06 -10.42 11.87
C VAL A 385 8.62 -10.17 12.29
N GLU A 386 8.24 -8.92 12.58
CA GLU A 386 6.87 -8.56 12.96
C GLU A 386 5.86 -8.94 11.86
N ASN A 387 6.27 -8.95 10.60
CA ASN A 387 5.46 -9.37 9.44
C ASN A 387 5.79 -10.79 8.98
N GLY A 388 6.53 -11.58 9.75
CA GLY A 388 7.02 -12.90 9.36
C GLY A 388 5.89 -13.86 8.94
N ALA A 389 4.75 -13.79 9.63
CA ALA A 389 3.55 -14.55 9.26
C ALA A 389 3.10 -14.23 7.82
N CYS A 390 3.10 -12.96 7.43
CA CYS A 390 2.80 -12.49 6.08
C CYS A 390 3.79 -13.06 5.06
N TYR A 391 5.10 -13.07 5.36
CA TYR A 391 6.11 -13.67 4.48
C TYR A 391 6.01 -15.19 4.32
N ILE A 392 5.52 -15.90 5.34
CA ILE A 392 5.44 -17.36 5.32
C ILE A 392 4.12 -17.79 4.67
N SER A 393 2.97 -17.29 5.15
CA SER A 393 1.65 -17.76 4.72
C SER A 393 1.31 -17.36 3.28
N ILE A 394 1.66 -16.14 2.88
CA ILE A 394 1.36 -15.64 1.53
C ILE A 394 2.26 -16.33 0.51
N VAL A 395 3.54 -16.52 0.82
CA VAL A 395 4.45 -17.21 -0.09
C VAL A 395 4.03 -18.66 -0.27
N GLU A 396 3.57 -19.33 0.78
CA GLU A 396 2.98 -20.67 0.63
C GLU A 396 1.80 -20.67 -0.35
N SER A 397 0.89 -19.71 -0.22
CA SER A 397 -0.26 -19.58 -1.12
C SER A 397 0.15 -19.29 -2.55
N ILE A 398 1.12 -18.39 -2.75
CA ILE A 398 1.71 -18.12 -4.08
C ILE A 398 2.37 -19.38 -4.64
N LEU A 399 3.10 -20.15 -3.82
CA LEU A 399 3.72 -21.40 -4.24
C LEU A 399 2.67 -22.45 -4.63
N LYS A 400 1.53 -22.52 -3.94
CA LYS A 400 0.41 -23.38 -4.35
C LYS A 400 -0.16 -22.97 -5.69
N ILE A 401 -0.29 -21.67 -5.94
CA ILE A 401 -0.72 -21.12 -7.23
C ILE A 401 0.30 -21.43 -8.33
N THR A 402 1.59 -21.27 -8.07
CA THR A 402 2.63 -21.56 -9.08
C THR A 402 2.81 -23.04 -9.31
N ALA A 403 2.51 -23.87 -8.32
CA ALA A 403 2.47 -25.32 -8.46
C ALA A 403 1.38 -25.81 -9.44
N THR A 404 0.31 -25.03 -9.64
CA THR A 404 -0.73 -25.31 -10.65
C THR A 404 -0.46 -24.68 -12.00
N PHE A 405 0.65 -23.94 -12.15
CA PHE A 405 1.07 -23.38 -13.43
C PHE A 405 1.21 -24.48 -14.48
N ARG A 406 0.42 -24.38 -15.55
CA ARG A 406 0.51 -25.26 -16.71
C ARG A 406 0.66 -24.39 -17.94
N TYR A 407 1.78 -24.57 -18.64
CA TYR A 407 1.94 -23.98 -19.96
C TYR A 407 1.10 -24.80 -20.94
N ILE A 408 -0.06 -24.26 -21.34
CA ILE A 408 -0.90 -24.87 -22.36
C ILE A 408 -0.63 -24.13 -23.66
N GLU A 409 0.07 -24.79 -24.58
CA GLU A 409 0.04 -24.37 -25.97
C GLU A 409 -1.38 -24.61 -26.45
N THR A 410 -2.13 -23.53 -26.59
CA THR A 410 -3.36 -23.58 -27.36
C THR A 410 -2.89 -23.80 -28.80
N PRO A 411 -3.10 -25.00 -29.39
CA PRO A 411 -2.67 -25.24 -30.75
C PRO A 411 -3.35 -24.17 -31.59
N ILE A 412 -2.56 -23.39 -32.32
CA ILE A 412 -3.10 -22.45 -33.30
C ILE A 412 -3.70 -23.35 -34.38
N ILE A 413 -4.99 -23.66 -34.26
CA ILE A 413 -5.74 -24.31 -35.32
C ILE A 413 -5.87 -23.23 -36.39
N TYR A 414 -4.91 -23.21 -37.31
CA TYR A 414 -5.08 -22.48 -38.55
C TYR A 414 -6.34 -23.04 -39.20
N PRO A 415 -7.37 -22.23 -39.51
CA PRO A 415 -8.52 -22.72 -40.24
C PRO A 415 -7.98 -23.32 -41.54
N THR A 416 -8.11 -24.64 -41.67
CA THR A 416 -7.75 -25.36 -42.88
C THR A 416 -8.51 -24.68 -44.01
N PRO A 417 -7.84 -24.19 -45.07
CA PRO A 417 -8.55 -23.62 -46.20
C PRO A 417 -9.53 -24.68 -46.69
N VAL A 418 -10.82 -24.37 -46.63
CA VAL A 418 -11.88 -25.25 -47.13
C VAL A 418 -11.65 -25.36 -48.63
N ASN A 419 -11.01 -26.44 -49.06
CA ASN A 419 -10.96 -26.82 -50.47
C ASN A 419 -12.38 -27.19 -50.88
N ASN A 420 -13.10 -26.20 -51.43
CA ASN A 420 -14.36 -26.38 -52.12
C ASN A 420 -14.09 -27.19 -53.41
N THR A 421 -13.97 -28.50 -53.28
CA THR A 421 -14.07 -29.44 -54.39
C THR A 421 -15.49 -29.99 -54.37
N SER A 422 -16.35 -29.36 -55.15
CA SER A 422 -17.74 -29.77 -55.35
C SER A 422 -17.78 -31.04 -56.21
N THR A 423 -17.97 -32.20 -55.59
CA THR A 423 -18.43 -33.41 -56.28
C THR A 423 -19.92 -33.58 -56.01
N ALA A 424 -20.71 -33.21 -57.01
CA ALA A 424 -22.13 -33.50 -57.11
C ALA A 424 -22.32 -34.96 -57.50
N THR A 425 -22.97 -35.76 -56.65
CA THR A 425 -23.60 -37.03 -57.08
C THR A 425 -24.82 -37.38 -56.22
N HIS A 426 -25.96 -37.36 -56.91
CA HIS A 426 -27.10 -38.28 -56.86
C HIS A 426 -27.86 -38.56 -55.55
N LEU A 427 -29.07 -37.98 -55.51
CA LEU A 427 -30.24 -38.49 -54.80
C LEU A 427 -30.59 -39.92 -55.25
N LYS A 428 -30.93 -40.78 -54.28
CA LYS A 428 -31.84 -41.93 -54.45
C LYS A 428 -32.70 -42.11 -53.20
N SER A 429 -34.01 -41.84 -53.37
CA SER A 429 -35.21 -42.45 -52.78
C SER A 429 -35.15 -43.23 -51.44
N ALA A 430 -35.95 -42.74 -50.46
CA ALA A 430 -36.99 -43.37 -49.61
C ALA A 430 -37.08 -44.93 -49.47
N PRO A 431 -37.62 -45.52 -48.35
CA PRO A 431 -38.81 -45.07 -47.61
C PRO A 431 -38.87 -45.21 -46.07
N THR A 432 -39.64 -44.28 -45.49
CA THR A 432 -40.77 -44.43 -44.53
C THR A 432 -40.77 -45.49 -43.41
N THR A 433 -40.81 -45.03 -42.15
CA THR A 433 -41.78 -45.36 -41.07
C THR A 433 -41.62 -44.31 -39.95
N ALA A 434 -42.54 -43.36 -39.75
CA ALA A 434 -43.78 -43.43 -38.97
C ALA A 434 -43.59 -43.61 -37.45
N ASN A 435 -43.63 -42.49 -36.70
CA ASN A 435 -44.60 -42.24 -35.60
C ASN A 435 -44.38 -40.82 -35.02
N THR A 436 -45.30 -39.86 -35.22
CA THR A 436 -46.43 -39.45 -34.32
C THR A 436 -45.90 -38.97 -32.96
N SER A 437 -46.07 -37.71 -32.51
CA SER A 437 -47.29 -36.90 -32.45
C SER A 437 -47.00 -35.40 -32.16
N HIS A 438 -47.82 -34.53 -32.78
CA HIS A 438 -48.49 -33.28 -32.31
C HIS A 438 -47.80 -32.33 -31.29
N SER A 439 -47.86 -30.99 -31.38
CA SER A 439 -48.77 -30.04 -32.04
C SER A 439 -48.07 -28.66 -32.19
N ILE A 440 -48.15 -27.97 -33.35
CA ILE A 440 -49.06 -26.84 -33.71
C ILE A 440 -48.90 -25.65 -32.74
N PHE A 441 -48.16 -24.58 -33.08
CA PHE A 441 -48.59 -23.50 -33.98
C PHE A 441 -47.43 -22.89 -34.82
N GLY A 442 -47.62 -22.87 -36.16
CA GLY A 442 -46.97 -21.94 -37.09
C GLY A 442 -47.58 -20.53 -36.96
N ASN A 443 -47.15 -19.49 -37.68
CA ASN A 443 -46.76 -19.44 -39.09
C ASN A 443 -46.19 -18.02 -39.35
N THR A 444 -44.98 -17.91 -39.90
CA THR A 444 -44.65 -17.54 -41.31
C THR A 444 -44.60 -16.06 -41.65
N PHE A 445 -43.40 -15.59 -42.00
CA PHE A 445 -43.00 -14.99 -43.29
C PHE A 445 -41.47 -15.25 -43.36
N SER A 446 -40.88 -16.14 -44.19
CA SER A 446 -40.88 -16.29 -45.66
C SER A 446 -40.63 -14.96 -46.36
N SER A 447 -39.69 -14.78 -47.29
CA SER A 447 -38.61 -15.54 -47.90
C SER A 447 -37.85 -14.56 -48.83
N ALA A 448 -36.70 -14.97 -49.37
CA ALA A 448 -35.85 -14.25 -50.34
C ALA A 448 -35.05 -13.06 -49.75
N ILE A 449 -33.73 -13.03 -49.82
CA ILE A 449 -32.95 -12.93 -51.06
C ILE A 449 -31.63 -13.70 -50.94
N THR A 450 -31.36 -14.47 -51.99
CA THR A 450 -30.12 -15.16 -52.29
C THR A 450 -29.12 -14.17 -52.93
N LYS A 451 -27.81 -14.39 -52.69
CA LYS A 451 -26.67 -13.95 -53.53
C LYS A 451 -26.48 -12.43 -53.74
N ALA A 452 -25.48 -11.87 -53.04
CA ALA A 452 -24.32 -11.18 -53.64
C ALA A 452 -23.51 -10.47 -52.54
N SER A 453 -22.23 -10.85 -52.39
CA SER A 453 -21.08 -9.94 -52.24
C SER A 453 -19.89 -10.71 -51.64
N TRP A 454 -19.27 -11.52 -52.51
CA TRP A 454 -17.84 -11.74 -52.42
C TRP A 454 -17.20 -10.50 -53.06
N LEU A 455 -16.60 -9.61 -52.26
CA LEU A 455 -15.57 -8.63 -52.63
C LEU A 455 -15.41 -7.64 -51.47
N LEU A 456 -14.60 -8.02 -50.49
CA LEU A 456 -13.78 -7.14 -49.65
C LEU A 456 -12.95 -8.06 -48.76
N GLY A 457 -11.65 -8.16 -49.06
CA GLY A 457 -10.71 -8.95 -48.29
C GLY A 457 -10.62 -8.43 -46.86
N THR A 458 -11.30 -9.09 -45.93
CA THR A 458 -11.04 -8.91 -44.50
C THR A 458 -9.66 -9.51 -44.21
N PRO A 459 -8.71 -8.76 -43.63
CA PRO A 459 -7.42 -9.32 -43.27
C PRO A 459 -7.66 -10.49 -42.30
N SER A 460 -7.12 -11.66 -42.66
CA SER A 460 -7.10 -12.85 -41.81
C SER A 460 -6.67 -12.45 -40.39
N PRO A 461 -7.41 -12.83 -39.34
CA PRO A 461 -7.05 -12.48 -37.98
C PRO A 461 -5.67 -13.07 -37.68
N ARG A 462 -4.66 -12.21 -37.58
CA ARG A 462 -3.33 -12.62 -37.16
C ARG A 462 -3.47 -13.42 -35.86
N PRO A 463 -2.78 -14.57 -35.71
CA PRO A 463 -2.79 -15.32 -34.47
C PRO A 463 -2.32 -14.38 -33.36
N ARG A 464 -3.24 -13.99 -32.47
CA ARG A 464 -2.90 -13.23 -31.27
C ARG A 464 -2.06 -14.17 -30.41
N ASN A 465 -0.77 -13.86 -30.29
CA ASN A 465 0.10 -14.44 -29.26
C ASN A 465 -0.67 -14.45 -27.94
N ASN A 466 -0.97 -15.63 -27.40
CA ASN A 466 -1.94 -15.74 -26.32
C ASN A 466 -1.39 -15.01 -25.07
N PRO A 467 -1.91 -13.82 -24.70
CA PRO A 467 -1.37 -13.02 -23.60
C PRO A 467 -1.67 -13.65 -22.22
N GLU A 468 -2.47 -14.71 -22.20
CA GLU A 468 -3.05 -15.34 -21.03
C GLU A 468 -2.06 -16.02 -20.09
N TYR A 469 -0.79 -16.23 -20.47
CA TYR A 469 0.21 -16.86 -19.59
C TYR A 469 1.39 -15.94 -19.22
N ARG A 470 1.50 -14.76 -19.85
CA ARG A 470 2.60 -13.82 -19.57
C ARG A 470 2.48 -13.22 -18.18
N TRP A 471 1.28 -12.87 -17.77
CA TRP A 471 1.02 -12.24 -16.48
C TRP A 471 1.30 -13.19 -15.29
N GLN A 472 1.14 -14.51 -15.43
CA GLN A 472 1.49 -15.48 -14.38
C GLN A 472 3.00 -15.47 -14.10
N LEU A 473 3.80 -15.43 -15.18
CA LEU A 473 5.25 -15.31 -15.07
C LEU A 473 5.64 -13.94 -14.49
N ASP A 474 4.95 -12.86 -14.87
CA ASP A 474 5.18 -11.51 -14.33
C ASP A 474 4.90 -11.43 -12.83
N ILE A 475 3.82 -12.06 -12.36
CA ILE A 475 3.50 -12.19 -10.94
C ILE A 475 4.64 -12.92 -10.23
N PHE A 476 5.05 -14.05 -10.79
CA PHE A 476 6.09 -14.86 -10.17
C PHE A 476 7.45 -14.14 -10.11
N GLN A 477 7.81 -13.41 -11.17
CA GLN A 477 8.99 -12.56 -11.18
C GLN A 477 8.90 -11.41 -10.17
N SER A 478 7.73 -10.80 -10.03
CA SER A 478 7.51 -9.73 -9.06
C SER A 478 7.74 -10.24 -7.64
N VAL A 479 7.24 -11.43 -7.33
CA VAL A 479 7.47 -12.13 -6.06
C VAL A 479 8.96 -12.48 -5.90
N LEU A 480 9.61 -13.04 -6.92
CA LEU A 480 11.03 -13.39 -6.85
C LEU A 480 11.95 -12.18 -6.73
N SER A 481 11.55 -11.04 -7.28
CA SER A 481 12.29 -9.79 -7.13
C SER A 481 12.40 -9.35 -5.67
N LEU A 482 11.41 -9.67 -4.83
CA LEU A 482 11.48 -9.47 -3.37
C LEU A 482 12.53 -10.40 -2.75
N PHE A 483 12.47 -11.70 -3.03
CA PHE A 483 13.36 -12.68 -2.42
C PHE A 483 14.79 -12.68 -2.98
N SER A 484 15.01 -12.04 -4.13
CA SER A 484 16.34 -11.81 -4.69
C SER A 484 17.16 -10.78 -3.91
N GLU A 485 16.55 -10.08 -2.95
CA GLU A 485 17.25 -9.10 -2.12
C GLU A 485 18.25 -9.74 -1.17
N THR A 486 19.44 -9.14 -1.13
CA THR A 486 20.57 -9.66 -0.37
C THR A 486 20.21 -9.76 1.11
N GLY A 487 20.46 -10.92 1.72
CA GLY A 487 20.21 -11.16 3.15
C GLY A 487 18.78 -11.53 3.54
N LEU A 488 17.76 -11.25 2.71
CA LEU A 488 16.36 -11.45 3.10
C LEU A 488 16.00 -12.93 3.32
N VAL A 489 16.29 -13.80 2.36
CA VAL A 489 15.94 -15.23 2.44
C VAL A 489 16.71 -15.97 3.54
N PRO A 490 18.05 -15.78 3.70
CA PRO A 490 18.76 -16.31 4.87
C PRO A 490 18.16 -15.83 6.20
N PHE A 491 17.72 -14.58 6.28
CA PHE A 491 17.08 -14.04 7.47
C PHE A 491 15.71 -14.69 7.74
N LEU A 492 14.84 -14.78 6.73
CA LEU A 492 13.54 -15.47 6.84
C LEU A 492 13.69 -16.95 7.21
N ARG A 493 14.74 -17.62 6.73
CA ARG A 493 15.11 -18.97 7.17
C ARG A 493 15.39 -19.03 8.66
N SER A 494 16.14 -18.07 9.19
CA SER A 494 16.42 -17.99 10.63
C SER A 494 15.14 -17.74 11.43
N VAL A 495 14.24 -16.88 10.94
CA VAL A 495 12.93 -16.62 11.55
C VAL A 495 12.05 -17.87 11.55
N GLU A 496 11.95 -18.59 10.43
CA GLU A 496 11.17 -19.84 10.36
C GLU A 496 11.77 -20.92 11.29
N LYS A 497 13.09 -21.06 11.34
CA LYS A 497 13.77 -21.95 12.27
C LYS A 497 13.46 -21.60 13.73
N ALA A 498 13.43 -20.32 14.06
CA ALA A 498 13.08 -19.82 15.39
C ALA A 498 11.68 -20.25 15.80
N VAL A 499 10.72 -20.00 14.92
CA VAL A 499 9.32 -20.32 15.10
C VAL A 499 9.17 -21.83 15.35
N ASN A 500 9.84 -22.65 14.54
CA ASN A 500 9.80 -24.10 14.70
C ASN A 500 10.40 -24.57 16.03
N MET A 501 11.51 -23.98 16.47
CA MET A 501 12.11 -24.30 17.77
C MET A 501 11.18 -23.95 18.94
N VAL A 502 10.61 -22.74 18.91
CA VAL A 502 9.70 -22.29 19.98
C VAL A 502 8.43 -23.14 19.98
N GLN A 503 7.93 -23.54 18.81
CA GLN A 503 6.80 -24.46 18.74
C GLN A 503 7.12 -25.81 19.38
N LEU A 504 8.26 -26.44 19.02
CA LEU A 504 8.69 -27.70 19.63
C LEU A 504 8.81 -27.57 21.15
N GLU A 505 9.38 -26.47 21.63
CA GLU A 505 9.50 -26.20 23.05
C GLU A 505 8.14 -26.00 23.74
N ILE A 506 7.19 -25.29 23.11
CA ILE A 506 5.81 -25.12 23.62
C ILE A 506 5.10 -26.48 23.70
N ILE A 507 5.24 -27.33 22.68
CA ILE A 507 4.61 -28.66 22.63
C ILE A 507 5.22 -29.56 23.71
N GLU A 508 6.55 -29.54 23.88
CA GLU A 508 7.25 -30.33 24.89
C GLU A 508 6.98 -29.82 26.32
N ARG A 509 6.67 -28.53 26.49
CA ARG A 509 6.66 -27.84 27.80
C ARG A 509 5.36 -27.15 28.17
N SER A 510 4.24 -27.46 27.50
CA SER A 510 2.90 -27.02 27.92
C SER A 510 2.50 -27.46 29.35
N ALA A 511 3.41 -28.11 30.10
CA ALA A 511 3.30 -28.41 31.52
C ALA A 511 4.02 -27.42 32.48
N THR A 512 5.01 -26.61 32.09
CA THR A 512 5.73 -25.71 33.03
C THR A 512 6.18 -24.37 32.42
N ASN A 513 5.76 -23.24 33.02
CA ASN A 513 6.07 -21.87 32.57
C ASN A 513 7.51 -21.42 32.99
N GLY A 514 8.56 -22.00 32.39
CA GLY A 514 9.94 -21.80 32.82
C GLY A 514 10.73 -20.62 32.20
N PRO A 515 11.85 -20.19 32.83
CA PRO A 515 12.80 -19.17 32.34
C PRO A 515 13.52 -19.52 31.02
N GLU A 516 13.47 -20.79 30.62
CA GLU A 516 14.19 -21.32 29.46
C GLU A 516 13.63 -20.85 28.11
N LEU A 517 12.31 -20.57 28.00
CA LEU A 517 11.72 -20.00 26.78
C LEU A 517 12.31 -18.61 26.47
N LYS A 518 12.58 -17.80 27.51
CA LYS A 518 13.24 -16.50 27.33
C LYS A 518 14.65 -16.69 26.78
N GLU A 519 15.35 -17.73 27.25
CA GLU A 519 16.70 -18.07 26.78
C GLU A 519 16.69 -18.58 25.34
N ALA A 520 15.77 -19.47 24.96
CA ALA A 520 15.62 -19.92 23.57
C ALA A 520 15.37 -18.75 22.61
N ILE A 521 14.43 -17.86 22.95
CA ILE A 521 14.16 -16.64 22.17
C ILE A 521 15.40 -15.73 22.13
N SER A 522 16.17 -15.66 23.23
CA SER A 522 17.45 -14.92 23.31
C SER A 522 18.52 -15.48 22.37
N VAL A 523 18.62 -16.81 22.26
CA VAL A 523 19.59 -17.48 21.40
C VAL A 523 19.23 -17.25 19.94
N VAL A 524 17.94 -17.31 19.59
CA VAL A 524 17.51 -17.02 18.22
C VAL A 524 17.75 -15.55 17.88
N ALA A 525 17.31 -14.61 18.72
CA ALA A 525 17.53 -13.20 18.45
C ALA A 525 19.02 -12.87 18.26
N ARG A 526 19.92 -13.56 18.99
CA ARG A 526 21.39 -13.40 18.89
C ARG A 526 21.91 -13.93 17.56
N LYS A 527 21.31 -15.00 17.04
CA LYS A 527 21.61 -15.55 15.72
C LYS A 527 21.01 -14.73 14.58
N CYS A 528 19.93 -13.99 14.83
CA CYS A 528 19.26 -13.17 13.83
C CYS A 528 19.88 -11.79 13.66
N VAL A 529 20.60 -11.27 14.66
CA VAL A 529 21.17 -9.90 14.63
C VAL A 529 22.63 -9.94 15.08
N HIS A 530 23.55 -9.67 14.16
CA HIS A 530 24.98 -9.73 14.44
C HIS A 530 25.59 -8.43 14.97
N ASP A 531 25.01 -7.25 14.69
CA ASP A 531 25.81 -6.00 14.76
C ASP A 531 25.29 -4.86 15.66
N SER A 532 24.14 -4.98 16.35
CA SER A 532 23.81 -3.99 17.41
C SER A 532 22.89 -4.53 18.50
N GLU A 533 23.21 -4.19 19.76
CA GLU A 533 22.45 -4.54 20.95
C GLU A 533 20.98 -4.06 20.87
N ASN A 534 20.74 -2.88 20.28
CA ASN A 534 19.39 -2.36 20.07
C ASN A 534 18.59 -3.15 19.04
N SER A 535 19.20 -3.57 17.93
CA SER A 535 18.51 -4.39 16.94
C SER A 535 18.22 -5.80 17.48
N TYR A 536 19.11 -6.32 18.34
CA TYR A 536 18.91 -7.59 19.03
C TYR A 536 17.68 -7.56 19.95
N VAL A 537 17.57 -6.56 20.83
CA VAL A 537 16.42 -6.44 21.75
C VAL A 537 15.09 -6.33 21.00
N GLN A 538 15.05 -5.59 19.89
CA GLN A 538 13.85 -5.42 19.08
C GLN A 538 13.46 -6.70 18.35
N THR A 539 14.45 -7.37 17.77
CA THR A 539 14.23 -8.65 17.08
C THR A 539 13.79 -9.73 18.07
N HIS A 540 14.37 -9.74 19.27
CA HIS A 540 13.94 -10.61 20.37
C HIS A 540 12.48 -10.41 20.73
N LYS A 541 12.06 -9.15 20.91
CA LYS A 541 10.67 -8.82 21.21
C LYS A 541 9.72 -9.16 20.07
N ALA A 542 10.11 -8.91 18.82
CA ALA A 542 9.31 -9.26 17.66
C ALA A 542 9.14 -10.78 17.53
N ILE A 543 10.20 -11.56 17.76
CA ILE A 543 10.14 -13.03 17.82
C ILE A 543 9.21 -13.45 18.97
N PHE A 544 9.35 -12.85 20.15
CA PHE A 544 8.49 -13.16 21.30
C PHE A 544 7.00 -12.92 20.99
N GLN A 545 6.67 -11.79 20.35
CA GLN A 545 5.30 -11.50 19.92
C GLN A 545 4.80 -12.49 18.87
N LEU A 546 5.64 -12.83 17.88
CA LEU A 546 5.32 -13.83 16.86
C LEU A 546 5.03 -15.19 17.52
N CYS A 547 5.84 -15.60 18.48
CA CYS A 547 5.62 -16.81 19.27
C CYS A 547 4.34 -16.74 20.11
N GLY A 548 4.01 -15.57 20.68
CA GLY A 548 2.74 -15.35 21.37
C GLY A 548 1.53 -15.53 20.45
N VAL A 549 1.59 -15.02 19.23
CA VAL A 549 0.55 -15.23 18.21
C VAL A 549 0.44 -16.72 17.85
N ILE A 550 1.57 -17.40 17.65
CA ILE A 550 1.57 -18.84 17.34
C ILE A 550 1.04 -19.67 18.50
N ARG A 551 1.29 -19.27 19.75
CA ARG A 551 0.73 -19.93 20.94
C ARG A 551 -0.79 -19.71 21.06
N SER A 552 -1.30 -18.58 20.57
CA SER A 552 -2.74 -18.30 20.54
C SER A 552 -3.47 -19.08 19.44
N MET A 553 -2.76 -19.46 18.38
CA MET A 553 -3.23 -20.46 17.43
C MET A 553 -3.15 -21.82 18.12
N ASP A 554 -4.21 -22.63 18.04
CA ASP A 554 -4.25 -23.96 18.66
C ASP A 554 -2.93 -24.70 18.33
N SER A 555 -2.11 -24.97 19.35
CA SER A 555 -0.71 -25.40 19.18
C SER A 555 -0.56 -26.70 18.37
N ALA A 556 -1.63 -27.50 18.32
CA ALA A 556 -1.74 -28.70 17.50
C ALA A 556 -1.94 -28.43 15.99
N SER A 557 -2.41 -27.23 15.64
CA SER A 557 -2.80 -26.85 14.27
C SER A 557 -1.66 -26.25 13.44
N TYR A 558 -0.68 -25.60 14.08
CA TYR A 558 0.42 -25.00 13.35
C TYR A 558 1.38 -26.10 12.86
N LYS A 559 1.59 -26.18 11.54
CA LYS A 559 2.60 -27.06 10.95
C LYS A 559 3.72 -26.22 10.37
N PRO A 560 4.99 -26.48 10.73
CA PRO A 560 6.12 -25.77 10.17
C PRO A 560 6.10 -25.92 8.64
N LYS A 561 6.10 -24.80 7.94
CA LYS A 561 5.89 -24.80 6.48
C LYS A 561 7.14 -25.19 5.70
N ASN A 562 8.32 -25.06 6.32
CA ASN A 562 9.63 -25.40 5.77
C ASN A 562 9.85 -24.82 4.37
N ILE A 563 9.45 -23.56 4.18
CA ILE A 563 9.59 -22.85 2.90
C ILE A 563 11.04 -22.41 2.73
N TYR A 564 11.63 -21.83 3.78
CA TYR A 564 12.97 -21.27 3.77
C TYR A 564 13.98 -22.17 4.48
N ALA A 565 13.53 -22.99 5.43
CA ALA A 565 14.34 -23.96 6.17
C ALA A 565 14.97 -25.02 5.24
N LEU A 566 16.27 -25.29 5.45
CA LEU A 566 17.00 -26.39 4.81
C LEU A 566 16.72 -27.72 5.53
N SER A 567 15.45 -28.11 5.60
CA SER A 567 15.04 -29.41 6.14
C SER A 567 15.13 -30.50 5.08
N THR A 568 15.25 -31.75 5.53
CA THR A 568 15.12 -32.94 4.67
C THR A 568 13.74 -33.02 4.02
N VAL A 569 12.69 -32.60 4.74
CA VAL A 569 11.32 -32.50 4.24
C VAL A 569 11.02 -31.06 3.85
N ARG A 570 11.15 -30.75 2.56
CA ARG A 570 10.81 -29.44 1.99
C ARG A 570 9.30 -29.33 1.75
N ASN A 571 8.81 -28.09 1.67
CA ASN A 571 7.41 -27.84 1.31
C ASN A 571 7.07 -28.46 -0.07
N PRO A 572 5.99 -29.25 -0.20
CA PRO A 572 5.64 -29.90 -1.47
C PRO A 572 5.25 -28.90 -2.56
N SER A 573 4.69 -27.74 -2.20
CA SER A 573 4.36 -26.70 -3.17
C SER A 573 5.62 -26.05 -3.77
N LEU A 574 6.74 -26.04 -3.03
CA LEU A 574 8.01 -25.54 -3.52
C LEU A 574 8.61 -26.47 -4.58
N THR A 575 8.66 -27.78 -4.30
CA THR A 575 9.15 -28.78 -5.26
C THR A 575 8.24 -28.87 -6.48
N GLN A 576 6.92 -28.85 -6.27
CA GLN A 576 5.95 -28.85 -7.36
C GLN A 576 6.06 -27.57 -8.22
N SER A 577 6.25 -26.40 -7.64
CA SER A 577 6.49 -25.16 -8.41
C SER A 577 7.76 -25.22 -9.25
N SER A 578 8.85 -25.74 -8.68
CA SER A 578 10.09 -25.97 -9.43
C SER A 578 9.86 -26.91 -10.63
N LYS A 579 9.10 -27.99 -10.41
CA LYS A 579 8.74 -28.94 -11.45
C LYS A 579 7.88 -28.30 -12.53
N SER A 580 6.83 -27.57 -12.16
CA SER A 580 5.94 -26.88 -13.12
C SER A 580 6.69 -25.87 -13.98
N LEU A 581 7.67 -25.15 -13.43
CA LEU A 581 8.55 -24.27 -14.21
C LEU A 581 9.44 -25.05 -15.17
N ASN A 582 10.02 -26.17 -14.73
CA ASN A 582 10.83 -27.03 -15.59
C ASN A 582 10.02 -27.63 -16.73
N ASP A 583 8.82 -28.13 -16.44
CA ASP A 583 7.90 -28.67 -17.44
C ASP A 583 7.53 -27.57 -18.46
N ALA A 584 7.32 -26.33 -18.02
CA ALA A 584 7.11 -25.22 -18.93
C ALA A 584 8.34 -24.87 -19.79
N ILE A 585 9.56 -24.96 -19.25
CA ILE A 585 10.80 -24.81 -20.04
C ILE A 585 10.88 -25.89 -21.11
N THR A 586 10.63 -27.16 -20.77
CA THR A 586 10.75 -28.28 -21.71
C THR A 586 9.69 -28.23 -22.79
N THR A 587 8.44 -27.88 -22.46
CA THR A 587 7.38 -27.65 -23.45
C THR A 587 7.76 -26.50 -24.39
N GLN A 588 8.19 -25.36 -23.84
CA GLN A 588 8.55 -24.19 -24.66
C GLN A 588 9.78 -24.43 -25.54
N ASN A 589 10.79 -25.16 -25.06
CA ASN A 589 11.93 -25.57 -25.86
C ASN A 589 11.51 -26.47 -27.03
N SER A 590 10.60 -27.41 -26.78
CA SER A 590 10.09 -28.32 -27.81
C SER A 590 9.35 -27.55 -28.91
N ALA A 591 8.59 -26.53 -28.54
CA ALA A 591 7.88 -25.67 -29.49
C ALA A 591 8.77 -24.64 -30.19
N ALA A 592 9.83 -24.15 -29.54
CA ALA A 592 10.80 -23.26 -30.16
C ALA A 592 11.51 -23.94 -31.35
N ASN A 593 11.70 -25.26 -31.27
CA ASN A 593 12.28 -26.06 -32.37
C ASN A 593 11.35 -26.18 -33.59
N THR A 594 10.02 -26.02 -33.42
CA THR A 594 9.06 -26.13 -34.53
C THR A 594 8.73 -24.79 -35.19
N THR A 595 8.92 -23.66 -34.47
CA THR A 595 8.65 -22.30 -34.98
C THR A 595 9.76 -21.31 -34.61
N PRO A 596 10.85 -21.24 -35.40
CA PRO A 596 11.97 -20.35 -35.12
C PRO A 596 11.58 -18.86 -35.28
N GLY A 597 11.80 -18.04 -34.25
CA GLY A 597 11.88 -16.58 -34.38
C GLY A 597 11.10 -15.70 -33.39
N LYS A 598 10.08 -16.19 -32.68
CA LYS A 598 9.27 -15.37 -31.73
C LYS A 598 9.22 -15.86 -30.28
N ASN A 599 9.65 -17.09 -30.02
CA ASN A 599 9.51 -17.74 -28.71
C ASN A 599 10.73 -17.59 -27.78
N ASN A 600 11.84 -17.02 -28.27
CA ASN A 600 13.11 -16.98 -27.53
C ASN A 600 13.09 -16.04 -26.31
N ASP A 601 12.43 -14.87 -26.39
CA ASP A 601 12.40 -13.92 -25.27
C ASP A 601 11.63 -14.47 -24.06
N TYR A 602 10.49 -15.12 -24.32
CA TYR A 602 9.68 -15.73 -23.27
C TYR A 602 10.42 -16.91 -22.63
N LEU A 603 11.04 -17.76 -23.46
CA LEU A 603 11.87 -18.86 -22.98
C LEU A 603 13.03 -18.37 -22.11
N HIS A 604 13.76 -17.35 -22.55
CA HIS A 604 14.85 -16.75 -21.77
C HIS A 604 14.34 -16.21 -20.43
N LYS A 605 13.21 -15.52 -20.45
CA LYS A 605 12.54 -15.01 -19.25
C LYS A 605 12.16 -16.15 -18.29
N LEU A 606 11.62 -17.25 -18.80
CA LEU A 606 11.19 -18.41 -18.02
C LEU A 606 12.39 -19.15 -17.41
N VAL A 607 13.46 -19.38 -18.19
CA VAL A 607 14.74 -19.96 -17.70
C VAL A 607 15.37 -19.08 -16.62
N SER A 608 15.46 -17.77 -16.85
CA SER A 608 15.98 -16.80 -15.86
C SER A 608 15.19 -16.86 -14.56
N THR A 609 13.86 -16.97 -14.66
CA THR A 609 12.96 -17.06 -13.50
C THR A 609 13.15 -18.37 -12.74
N ALA A 610 13.25 -19.51 -13.44
CA ALA A 610 13.48 -20.81 -12.83
C ALA A 610 14.85 -20.90 -12.12
N ASN A 611 15.90 -20.33 -12.73
CA ASN A 611 17.22 -20.24 -12.10
C ASN A 611 17.19 -19.37 -10.85
N THR A 612 16.52 -18.21 -10.92
CA THR A 612 16.35 -17.30 -9.78
C THR A 612 15.58 -17.98 -8.65
N PHE A 613 14.51 -18.71 -8.97
CA PHE A 613 13.74 -19.49 -8.00
C PHE A 613 14.59 -20.53 -7.27
N GLN A 614 15.33 -21.35 -8.02
CA GLN A 614 16.18 -22.38 -7.41
C GLN A 614 17.30 -21.79 -6.55
N GLN A 615 17.91 -20.70 -7.00
CA GLN A 615 18.95 -20.00 -6.25
C GLN A 615 18.40 -19.45 -4.93
N ILE A 616 17.26 -18.77 -4.98
CA ILE A 616 16.59 -18.18 -3.81
C ILE A 616 16.26 -19.25 -2.78
N PHE A 617 15.63 -20.34 -3.19
CA PHE A 617 15.18 -21.37 -2.27
C PHE A 617 16.24 -22.45 -1.97
N MET A 618 17.43 -22.38 -2.57
CA MET A 618 18.50 -23.36 -2.46
C MET A 618 17.99 -24.80 -2.71
N LEU A 619 17.30 -24.98 -3.83
CA LEU A 619 16.88 -26.31 -4.26
C LEU A 619 18.08 -27.05 -4.86
N PRO A 620 18.29 -28.34 -4.54
CA PRO A 620 19.40 -29.10 -5.09
C PRO A 620 19.35 -29.11 -6.61
N GLU A 621 20.50 -28.92 -7.26
CA GLU A 621 20.63 -28.88 -8.73
C GLU A 621 20.41 -30.24 -9.40
N SER A 622 20.07 -31.29 -8.64
CA SER A 622 20.14 -32.70 -9.03
C SER A 622 19.18 -33.14 -10.15
N GLU A 623 18.34 -32.25 -10.70
CA GLU A 623 17.50 -32.51 -11.89
C GLU A 623 17.83 -31.59 -13.09
N ASN A 624 18.88 -30.76 -13.01
CA ASN A 624 19.16 -29.70 -14.00
C ASN A 624 20.12 -30.07 -15.14
N MET A 625 20.55 -31.33 -15.28
CA MET A 625 21.47 -31.74 -16.36
C MET A 625 20.93 -31.44 -17.77
N ILE A 626 19.62 -31.29 -17.94
CA ILE A 626 18.95 -30.97 -19.22
C ILE A 626 19.11 -29.48 -19.62
N ARG A 627 19.50 -28.58 -18.70
CA ARG A 627 19.43 -27.12 -18.94
C ARG A 627 20.61 -26.51 -19.71
N THR A 628 21.81 -27.07 -19.57
CA THR A 628 23.02 -26.49 -20.21
C THR A 628 23.20 -26.93 -21.67
N SER A 629 22.52 -27.99 -22.11
CA SER A 629 22.53 -28.45 -23.50
C SER A 629 21.65 -27.58 -24.40
N ALA A 630 20.43 -27.22 -23.97
CA ALA A 630 19.47 -26.43 -24.76
C ALA A 630 19.97 -25.00 -25.10
N LEU A 631 20.61 -24.32 -24.14
CA LEU A 631 21.17 -22.97 -24.36
C LEU A 631 22.47 -22.99 -25.19
N LYS A 632 23.27 -24.06 -25.10
CA LYS A 632 24.51 -24.18 -25.87
C LYS A 632 24.28 -24.50 -27.34
N GLN A 633 23.23 -25.24 -27.70
CA GLN A 633 22.92 -25.57 -29.10
C GLN A 633 22.52 -24.34 -29.93
N ASN A 634 21.69 -23.44 -29.40
CA ASN A 634 21.27 -22.24 -30.14
C ASN A 634 22.37 -21.15 -30.25
N SER A 635 23.44 -21.23 -29.46
CA SER A 635 24.57 -20.29 -29.54
C SER A 635 25.65 -20.69 -30.56
N LYS A 636 25.58 -21.90 -31.14
CA LYS A 636 26.59 -22.43 -32.07
C LYS A 636 26.25 -22.27 -33.55
N GLU A 637 25.04 -21.84 -33.90
CA GLU A 637 24.68 -21.50 -35.27
C GLU A 637 24.63 -19.97 -35.41
N ASN A 638 25.42 -19.41 -36.34
CA ASN A 638 25.59 -17.97 -36.66
C ASN A 638 26.60 -17.12 -35.85
N ILE A 639 27.81 -17.63 -35.62
CA ILE A 639 28.99 -16.74 -35.61
C ILE A 639 30.07 -17.34 -36.52
N MET A 640 30.08 -16.86 -37.76
CA MET A 640 31.25 -16.90 -38.62
C MET A 640 32.27 -15.93 -38.00
N SER A 641 33.18 -16.49 -37.21
CA SER A 641 34.27 -15.76 -36.54
C SER A 641 35.22 -15.15 -37.59
N PRO A 642 35.51 -13.83 -37.58
CA PRO A 642 36.72 -13.33 -38.21
C PRO A 642 37.90 -13.59 -37.27
N ASN A 643 38.99 -14.08 -37.86
CA ASN A 643 40.28 -14.33 -37.23
C ASN A 643 40.70 -13.18 -36.29
N ILE A 644 40.86 -13.49 -35.00
CA ILE A 644 41.61 -12.64 -34.06
C ILE A 644 42.93 -13.35 -33.78
N THR A 645 43.97 -12.76 -34.36
CA THR A 645 45.37 -13.00 -34.05
C THR A 645 45.67 -12.71 -32.58
N THR A 646 46.60 -13.50 -32.06
CA THR A 646 47.14 -13.53 -30.71
C THR A 646 47.61 -12.14 -30.22
N ALA A 647 46.78 -11.48 -29.40
CA ALA A 647 47.17 -10.27 -28.69
C ALA A 647 47.86 -10.62 -27.35
N LYS A 648 49.15 -10.28 -27.27
CA LYS A 648 49.98 -10.30 -26.06
C LYS A 648 49.25 -9.68 -24.85
N LYS A 649 49.28 -10.42 -23.74
CA LYS A 649 48.89 -10.00 -22.39
C LYS A 649 49.73 -8.78 -21.97
N ARG A 650 49.20 -7.57 -22.18
CA ARG A 650 49.72 -6.33 -21.56
C ARG A 650 49.29 -6.31 -20.10
N VAL A 651 50.27 -6.37 -19.21
CA VAL A 651 50.14 -5.98 -17.81
C VAL A 651 49.82 -4.48 -17.79
N ILE A 652 48.60 -4.13 -17.41
CA ILE A 652 48.19 -2.74 -17.18
C ILE A 652 48.62 -2.39 -15.76
N ALA A 653 49.66 -1.56 -15.66
CA ALA A 653 50.02 -0.86 -14.44
C ALA A 653 48.83 0.02 -13.96
N PRO A 654 48.68 0.25 -12.64
CA PRO A 654 47.60 1.07 -12.13
C PRO A 654 47.78 2.52 -12.62
N LEU A 655 46.88 2.96 -13.50
CA LEU A 655 46.77 4.37 -13.87
C LEU A 655 46.25 5.11 -12.63
N SER A 656 47.17 5.80 -11.94
CA SER A 656 46.84 6.86 -11.00
C SER A 656 45.96 7.87 -11.72
N LYS A 657 44.66 7.86 -11.39
CA LYS A 657 43.71 8.82 -11.92
C LYS A 657 44.14 10.21 -11.46
N ALA A 658 44.65 10.99 -12.41
CA ALA A 658 44.72 12.44 -12.33
C ALA A 658 43.36 12.97 -11.88
N LYS A 659 43.38 13.70 -10.76
CA LYS A 659 42.26 14.50 -10.27
C LYS A 659 42.01 15.62 -11.28
N VAL A 660 40.98 15.48 -12.09
CA VAL A 660 40.44 16.63 -12.84
C VAL A 660 39.62 17.46 -11.85
N TYR A 661 40.26 18.44 -11.24
CA TYR A 661 39.57 19.55 -10.58
C TYR A 661 39.02 20.46 -11.68
N TYR A 662 37.73 20.79 -11.61
CA TYR A 662 37.26 21.99 -12.30
C TYR A 662 37.78 23.19 -11.50
N GLU A 663 38.62 24.02 -12.10
CA GLU A 663 39.18 25.23 -11.48
C GLU A 663 38.12 26.28 -11.08
N ASN A 664 36.84 26.09 -11.46
CA ASN A 664 35.81 27.14 -11.40
C ASN A 664 34.59 26.84 -10.50
N GLY A 665 34.75 26.06 -9.43
CA GLY A 665 33.75 25.95 -8.36
C GLY A 665 32.58 24.95 -8.59
N PRO A 666 31.59 24.90 -7.66
CA PRO A 666 30.59 23.83 -7.57
C PRO A 666 29.40 23.95 -8.54
N LEU A 667 29.35 25.02 -9.35
CA LEU A 667 28.30 25.23 -10.35
C LEU A 667 28.74 24.66 -11.70
N CYS A 668 27.79 24.05 -12.44
CA CYS A 668 28.01 23.74 -13.85
C CYS A 668 28.30 25.05 -14.61
N PRO A 669 29.18 25.09 -15.63
CA PRO A 669 29.47 26.32 -16.39
C PRO A 669 28.21 27.04 -16.89
N GLU A 670 27.19 26.28 -17.30
CA GLU A 670 25.90 26.79 -17.77
C GLU A 670 25.08 27.47 -16.65
N ASP A 671 25.09 26.92 -15.45
CA ASP A 671 24.37 27.48 -14.30
C ASP A 671 25.12 28.68 -13.71
N LEU A 672 26.46 28.64 -13.73
CA LEU A 672 27.31 29.77 -13.40
C LEU A 672 27.04 30.96 -14.33
N GLU A 673 26.86 30.70 -15.63
CA GLU A 673 26.56 31.74 -16.62
C GLU A 673 25.15 32.34 -16.40
N LYS A 674 24.15 31.52 -16.04
CA LYS A 674 22.81 32.00 -15.67
C LYS A 674 22.82 32.85 -14.40
N VAL A 675 23.60 32.47 -13.39
CA VAL A 675 23.77 33.25 -12.16
C VAL A 675 24.50 34.56 -12.46
N LYS A 676 25.57 34.54 -13.26
CA LYS A 676 26.29 35.76 -13.70
C LYS A 676 25.40 36.71 -14.50
N LYS A 677 24.48 36.18 -15.31
CA LYS A 677 23.50 36.96 -16.08
C LYS A 677 22.31 37.43 -15.24
N GLY A 678 22.26 37.12 -13.93
CA GLY A 678 21.13 37.47 -13.06
C GLY A 678 19.83 36.73 -13.38
N LEU A 679 19.89 35.72 -14.26
CA LEU A 679 18.74 34.92 -14.71
C LEU A 679 18.36 33.82 -13.72
N ALA A 680 19.21 33.57 -12.73
CA ALA A 680 18.96 32.62 -11.65
C ALA A 680 19.54 33.12 -10.33
N LEU A 681 18.74 33.05 -9.26
CA LEU A 681 19.23 33.21 -7.90
C LEU A 681 19.98 31.95 -7.49
N CYS A 682 21.14 32.11 -6.87
CA CYS A 682 21.94 30.98 -6.37
C CYS A 682 21.25 30.35 -5.15
N THR A 683 20.28 29.48 -5.40
CA THR A 683 19.52 28.76 -4.37
C THR A 683 20.20 27.45 -3.99
N PRO A 684 20.02 26.93 -2.76
CA PRO A 684 20.63 25.67 -2.30
C PRO A 684 20.33 24.45 -3.20
N SER A 685 19.25 24.51 -3.99
CA SER A 685 18.88 23.50 -4.98
C SER A 685 19.76 23.47 -6.23
N LEU A 686 20.43 24.58 -6.58
CA LEU A 686 21.35 24.69 -7.72
C LEU A 686 22.74 24.13 -7.40
N THR A 687 23.12 24.08 -6.12
CA THR A 687 24.35 23.41 -5.68
C THR A 687 24.10 21.91 -5.54
N ARG A 688 24.73 21.08 -6.39
CA ARG A 688 24.67 19.61 -6.28
C ARG A 688 25.25 19.16 -4.93
N GLN A 689 24.39 18.90 -3.95
CA GLN A 689 24.79 18.26 -2.71
C GLN A 689 25.09 16.77 -2.98
N LYS A 690 26.37 16.44 -3.18
CA LYS A 690 26.84 15.05 -3.25
C LYS A 690 27.60 14.68 -1.97
N GLY A 691 27.02 13.76 -1.19
CA GLY A 691 27.72 12.91 -0.24
C GLY A 691 28.37 13.59 0.98
N ILE A 692 29.27 12.85 1.62
CA ILE A 692 30.00 13.17 2.87
C ILE A 692 30.67 14.56 2.84
N LEU A 693 30.89 15.13 1.66
CA LEU A 693 31.47 16.46 1.41
C LEU A 693 30.58 17.64 1.81
N CYS A 694 29.28 17.47 2.05
CA CYS A 694 28.45 18.54 2.65
C CYS A 694 28.91 18.88 4.08
N LYS A 695 29.70 18.00 4.71
CA LYS A 695 30.34 18.24 6.01
C LYS A 695 31.60 19.10 5.92
N GLU A 696 32.10 19.39 4.72
CA GLU A 696 33.35 20.14 4.48
C GLU A 696 33.14 21.50 3.81
N MET A 697 31.90 21.88 3.50
CA MET A 697 31.64 23.23 3.00
C MET A 697 31.78 24.24 4.15
N ALA A 698 32.78 25.12 3.99
CA ALA A 698 32.92 26.34 4.77
C ALA A 698 31.76 27.28 4.42
N ARG A 699 31.05 27.77 5.43
CA ARG A 699 30.08 28.86 5.24
C ARG A 699 30.86 30.15 4.96
N SER A 700 30.24 31.11 4.28
CA SER A 700 30.91 32.38 3.90
C SER A 700 31.48 33.16 5.09
N TYR A 701 30.94 32.97 6.29
CA TYR A 701 31.40 33.59 7.53
C TYR A 701 32.37 32.73 8.35
N GLU A 702 32.78 31.57 7.86
CA GLU A 702 33.72 30.66 8.52
C GLU A 702 35.12 30.80 7.91
N SER A 703 36.14 30.82 8.76
CA SER A 703 37.54 30.78 8.33
C SER A 703 37.90 29.38 7.85
N MET A 704 38.23 29.26 6.57
CA MET A 704 38.72 28.02 5.94
C MET A 704 39.97 27.47 6.65
N TRP A 705 40.86 28.36 7.08
CA TRP A 705 42.06 27.96 7.83
C TRP A 705 41.68 27.29 9.15
N VAL A 706 40.81 27.91 9.96
CA VAL A 706 40.37 27.33 11.23
C VAL A 706 39.57 26.03 11.04
N LEU A 707 38.71 25.97 10.01
CA LEU A 707 37.98 24.74 9.68
C LEU A 707 38.90 23.57 9.37
N SER A 708 40.05 23.80 8.72
CA SER A 708 41.01 22.75 8.40
C SER A 708 41.59 22.06 9.66
N TRP A 709 41.69 22.79 10.77
CA TRP A 709 42.12 22.26 12.07
C TRP A 709 40.96 21.67 12.87
N ILE A 710 39.80 22.34 12.85
CA ILE A 710 38.65 21.96 13.68
C ILE A 710 37.99 20.68 13.18
N MET A 711 37.88 20.46 11.87
CA MET A 711 37.15 19.32 11.33
C MET A 711 37.74 17.96 11.76
N PRO A 712 39.06 17.72 11.67
CA PRO A 712 39.68 16.49 12.19
C PRO A 712 39.51 16.34 13.71
N LEU A 713 39.60 17.45 14.45
CA LEU A 713 39.47 17.46 15.91
C LEU A 713 38.03 17.13 16.34
N GLU A 714 37.03 17.75 15.70
CA GLU A 714 35.61 17.50 15.91
C GLU A 714 35.26 16.03 15.62
N GLN A 715 35.85 15.43 14.58
CA GLN A 715 35.67 14.02 14.29
C GLN A 715 36.25 13.12 15.39
N LYS A 716 37.47 13.41 15.88
CA LYS A 716 38.07 12.69 17.00
C LYS A 716 37.24 12.81 18.28
N ILE A 717 36.81 14.02 18.63
CA ILE A 717 35.98 14.29 19.82
C ILE A 717 34.64 13.58 19.72
N ASN A 718 33.94 13.65 18.59
CA ASN A 718 32.66 12.96 18.41
C ASN A 718 32.82 11.44 18.46
N THR A 719 33.96 10.90 18.02
CA THR A 719 34.25 9.46 18.12
C THR A 719 34.44 9.04 19.58
N MET A 720 35.15 9.82 20.39
CA MET A 720 35.28 9.57 21.84
C MET A 720 33.95 9.78 22.56
N TYR A 721 33.22 10.84 22.24
CA TYR A 721 31.92 11.16 22.80
C TYR A 721 30.88 10.05 22.54
N GLN A 722 30.89 9.46 21.35
CA GLN A 722 30.07 8.29 21.03
C GLN A 722 30.51 7.04 21.79
N LYS A 723 31.83 6.79 21.91
CA LYS A 723 32.36 5.67 22.70
C LYS A 723 31.96 5.74 24.18
N TRP A 724 31.82 6.94 24.74
CA TRP A 724 31.44 7.12 26.15
C TRP A 724 29.92 7.00 26.41
N GLY A 725 29.09 6.85 25.37
CA GLY A 725 27.64 6.63 25.52
C GLY A 725 26.86 7.79 26.18
N LEU A 726 27.49 8.96 26.36
CA LEU A 726 26.93 10.09 27.12
C LEU A 726 25.72 10.74 26.43
N SER A 727 25.65 10.66 25.10
CA SER A 727 24.54 11.20 24.30
C SER A 727 23.18 10.54 24.63
N GLY A 728 23.16 9.35 25.22
CA GLY A 728 21.93 8.62 25.52
C GLY A 728 21.30 8.97 26.87
N LYS A 729 22.11 9.34 27.87
CA LYS A 729 21.69 9.40 29.28
C LYS A 729 21.44 10.80 29.85
N TYR A 730 22.05 11.86 29.30
CA TYR A 730 22.10 13.18 29.97
C TYR A 730 21.54 14.36 29.15
N HIS A 731 20.62 14.13 28.21
CA HIS A 731 20.13 15.16 27.27
C HIS A 731 21.24 15.95 26.55
N LEU A 732 22.45 15.40 26.48
CA LEU A 732 23.56 16.04 25.80
C LEU A 732 23.36 15.92 24.28
N PRO A 733 23.79 16.92 23.49
CA PRO A 733 23.61 16.93 22.04
C PRO A 733 24.24 15.68 21.39
N LYS A 734 23.60 15.13 20.36
CA LYS A 734 24.07 13.91 19.68
C LYS A 734 25.47 14.05 19.05
N ARG A 735 25.90 15.28 18.81
CA ARG A 735 27.23 15.64 18.33
C ARG A 735 27.67 16.94 18.96
N LEU A 736 28.94 17.01 19.33
CA LEU A 736 29.61 18.24 19.70
C LEU A 736 30.12 18.90 18.41
N SER A 737 29.68 20.13 18.15
CA SER A 737 30.14 20.92 17.00
C SER A 737 31.11 21.97 17.49
N LEU A 738 32.32 21.98 16.95
CA LEU A 738 33.33 23.00 17.24
C LEU A 738 33.33 24.11 16.18
N ARG A 739 32.47 24.00 15.16
CA ARG A 739 32.39 24.95 14.04
C ARG A 739 32.11 26.39 14.47
N PHE A 740 31.53 26.63 15.64
CA PHE A 740 31.31 28.00 16.12
C PHE A 740 32.63 28.77 16.29
N PHE A 741 33.75 28.11 16.62
CA PHE A 741 35.06 28.77 16.70
C PHE A 741 35.60 29.21 15.33
N ALA A 742 35.11 28.63 14.23
CA ALA A 742 35.53 29.02 12.89
C ALA A 742 34.85 30.30 12.40
N ALA A 743 33.77 30.78 13.04
CA ALA A 743 33.11 32.01 12.63
C ALA A 743 34.05 33.22 12.85
N TYR A 744 34.22 34.08 11.84
CA TYR A 744 35.12 35.25 11.93
C TYR A 744 34.83 36.15 13.12
N VAL A 745 33.56 36.30 13.50
CA VAL A 745 33.13 37.06 14.69
C VAL A 745 33.74 36.46 15.96
N ASN A 746 33.65 35.13 16.13
CA ASN A 746 34.18 34.46 17.32
C ASN A 746 35.71 34.45 17.34
N LEU A 747 36.34 34.42 16.18
CA LEU A 747 37.77 34.58 15.99
C LEU A 747 38.23 35.98 16.43
N ALA A 748 37.50 37.02 16.01
CA ALA A 748 37.75 38.40 16.44
C ALA A 748 37.57 38.57 17.95
N TRP A 749 36.59 37.91 18.57
CA TRP A 749 36.45 37.91 20.03
C TRP A 749 37.56 37.14 20.75
N MET A 750 37.95 35.96 20.24
CA MET A 750 39.03 35.16 20.84
C MET A 750 40.37 35.89 20.89
N PHE A 751 40.71 36.68 19.87
CA PHE A 751 41.97 37.42 19.84
C PHE A 751 41.83 38.87 20.29
N GLY A 752 40.71 39.52 20.00
CA GLY A 752 40.46 40.92 20.35
C GLY A 752 40.22 41.13 21.84
N LEU A 753 39.44 40.25 22.49
CA LEU A 753 39.13 40.41 23.92
C LEU A 753 40.39 40.34 24.81
N PRO A 754 41.32 39.37 24.64
CA PRO A 754 42.56 39.35 25.41
C PRO A 754 43.44 40.57 25.18
N VAL A 755 43.50 41.09 23.95
CA VAL A 755 44.26 42.31 23.63
C VAL A 755 43.65 43.52 24.33
N VAL A 756 42.32 43.68 24.28
CA VAL A 756 41.63 44.76 24.99
C VAL A 756 41.84 44.65 26.50
N LEU A 757 41.72 43.44 27.07
CA LEU A 757 41.98 43.19 28.49
C LEU A 757 43.44 43.47 28.87
N TYR A 758 44.40 43.12 28.01
CA TYR A 758 45.81 43.39 28.22
C TYR A 758 46.11 44.89 28.18
N VAL A 759 45.55 45.62 27.22
CA VAL A 759 45.69 47.08 27.13
C VAL A 759 45.04 47.75 28.35
N PHE A 760 43.86 47.29 28.75
CA PHE A 760 43.16 47.80 29.93
C PHE A 760 43.96 47.52 31.21
N TYR A 761 44.49 46.31 31.36
CA TYR A 761 45.38 45.93 32.46
C TYR A 761 46.64 46.79 32.49
N TYR A 762 47.28 47.01 31.34
CA TYR A 762 48.46 47.87 31.23
C TYR A 762 48.16 49.32 31.58
N TYR A 763 46.99 49.83 31.18
CA TYR A 763 46.54 51.18 31.51
C TYR A 763 46.29 51.33 33.01
N ILE A 764 45.64 50.34 33.65
CA ILE A 764 45.48 50.29 35.10
C ILE A 764 46.84 50.21 35.80
N TYR A 765 47.74 49.36 35.31
CA TYR A 765 49.08 49.21 35.87
C TYR A 765 49.86 50.53 35.82
N MET A 766 49.84 51.24 34.67
CA MET A 766 50.47 52.55 34.54
C MET A 766 49.82 53.60 35.45
N TYR A 767 48.49 53.60 35.61
CA TYR A 767 47.78 54.53 36.48
C TYR A 767 48.06 54.29 37.98
N ILE A 768 48.42 53.08 38.37
CA ILE A 768 48.77 52.75 39.77
C ILE A 768 50.21 53.12 40.11
N PHE A 769 51.12 53.16 39.10
CA PHE A 769 52.55 53.37 39.30
C PHE A 769 53.05 54.79 38.94
N ILE A 770 52.17 55.64 38.41
CA ILE A 770 52.34 57.10 38.31
C ILE A 770 51.64 57.72 39.51
#